data_AF-A0A256XDI0-F1
#
_entry.id   AF-A0A256XDI0-F1
#
_cell.length_a   1.000
_cell.length_b   1.000
_cell.length_c   1.000
_cell.angle_alpha   90.00
_cell.angle_beta   90.00
_cell.angle_gamma   90.00
#
_symmetry.space_group_name_H-M   'P 1'
#
loop_
_entity.id
_entity.type
_entity.pdbx_description
1 polymer ?
#
loop_
_entity_poly.entity_id
_entity_poly.type
_entity_poly.pdbx_seq_one_letter_code
_entity_poly.pdbx_strand_id
1 'polypeptide(L)'
;MKAIKTNKTNRKGVFFSLITIMLVIPLIYFITFHISYYEQRVDDVLGRTRCERLYYFVEDVKKDLKRAMVIFGRRAAIYAISEVVTSGNDLENYEFNCSNNCALENCNDLEYNIIGAEAAVVELMVCGTLYGETIPYMENHTFPLWMDKMEQAGEDMHFNMNLTLREINVIPRDAFSFATLSTLRIRIWDESELCFYQGISDDVQSNTSILELEDPLYPLNTQGRVSRYIINCSADLEMDMIAGCSRDNTGNGTKAGNVKLYSDIGGNVPALENYCATTPPDELVKQILVLDGGAIVCNQNIRDCLNISTPSHFGGLIVYNPANSAQVCEASIPWISASGDIDDIPPENPPKETGCGAGNFTITNESCVFIKNVDGCNLHRIILGLDSSLINTSCYEISDVEENYNIYCANHVLNGPSFFDRLDGRLYLSDKYKQQANRTFGNTLIGIESMISPYTLESYSLQVNETNSWIDYLYWSDEIGCEALGICDEEGYAFNLDCPHSHKYQIDTECANASGCCGDGTCNNDEDCGSCPTDCTCLPGCPNTINLMDCKKCGSGPSSSECNVTYTLSVMNATGFMNLTSNPTIHVANETTTDSHIMNEMSGLTGWYNITLGVLNKNDNINATAYVTETSCTTLTNSTPRARINTLADC
;
A
#
# COMPACT_ATOMS: atom_id res chain seq x y z
N MET A 1 70.79 -83.06 74.97
CA MET A 1 71.22 -83.55 73.64
C MET A 1 70.11 -84.42 73.05
N LYS A 2 69.20 -83.86 72.24
CA LYS A 2 68.24 -84.62 71.43
C LYS A 2 67.87 -83.79 70.20
N ALA A 3 67.95 -84.45 69.05
CA ALA A 3 68.18 -83.87 67.74
C ALA A 3 67.01 -83.04 67.19
N ILE A 4 67.35 -81.91 66.57
CA ILE A 4 66.48 -81.11 65.72
C ILE A 4 66.26 -81.91 64.42
N LYS A 5 65.04 -82.40 64.22
CA LYS A 5 64.59 -83.06 63.01
C LYS A 5 64.19 -81.98 62.00
N THR A 6 65.04 -81.73 61.00
CA THR A 6 64.75 -80.80 59.90
C THR A 6 63.61 -81.37 59.05
N ASN A 7 62.49 -80.64 59.03
CA ASN A 7 61.31 -80.99 58.25
C ASN A 7 61.57 -80.62 56.78
N LYS A 8 61.48 -81.61 55.89
CA LYS A 8 61.68 -81.45 54.44
C LYS A 8 60.51 -80.64 53.89
N THR A 9 60.71 -79.33 53.72
CA THR A 9 59.69 -78.40 53.22
C THR A 9 59.23 -78.78 51.82
N ASN A 10 57.92 -78.76 51.63
CA ASN A 10 57.23 -79.20 50.42
C ASN A 10 57.42 -78.17 49.29
N ARG A 11 58.59 -78.19 48.64
CA ARG A 11 59.04 -77.20 47.62
C ARG A 11 58.07 -77.01 46.44
N LYS A 12 57.24 -78.01 46.13
CA LYS A 12 56.24 -77.93 45.05
C LYS A 12 55.06 -77.02 45.41
N GLY A 13 54.62 -77.02 46.67
CA GLY A 13 53.51 -76.17 47.13
C GLY A 13 53.85 -74.68 47.13
N VAL A 14 55.10 -74.35 47.48
CA VAL A 14 55.61 -72.95 47.42
C VAL A 14 55.68 -72.45 45.97
N PHE A 15 56.11 -73.30 45.03
CA PHE A 15 56.18 -72.94 43.62
C PHE A 15 54.80 -72.67 43.00
N PHE A 16 53.80 -73.53 43.26
CA PHE A 16 52.43 -73.30 42.79
C PHE A 16 51.82 -72.04 43.43
N SER A 17 52.08 -71.79 44.71
CA SER A 17 51.59 -70.56 45.38
C SER A 17 52.20 -69.30 44.76
N LEU A 18 53.49 -69.32 44.40
CA LEU A 18 54.16 -68.21 43.71
C LEU A 18 53.59 -67.96 42.31
N ILE A 19 53.32 -69.01 41.53
CA ILE A 19 52.69 -68.89 40.21
C ILE A 19 51.26 -68.33 40.34
N THR A 20 50.48 -68.81 41.32
CA THR A 20 49.14 -68.29 41.58
C THR A 20 49.19 -66.81 41.96
N ILE A 21 50.09 -66.41 42.85
CA ILE A 21 50.26 -64.99 43.22
C ILE A 21 50.69 -64.16 41.99
N MET A 22 51.61 -64.67 41.17
CA MET A 22 52.08 -64.02 39.95
C MET A 22 50.97 -63.85 38.90
N LEU A 23 49.96 -64.73 38.88
CA LEU A 23 48.79 -64.62 38.00
C LEU A 23 47.67 -63.75 38.60
N VAL A 24 47.49 -63.79 39.91
CA VAL A 24 46.44 -63.03 40.60
C VAL A 24 46.77 -61.53 40.67
N ILE A 25 48.04 -61.15 40.85
CA ILE A 25 48.42 -59.73 40.93
C ILE A 25 48.07 -58.96 39.63
N PRO A 26 48.43 -59.43 38.41
CA PRO A 26 48.02 -58.78 37.17
C PRO A 26 46.51 -58.77 36.97
N LEU A 27 45.80 -59.82 37.42
CA LEU A 27 44.34 -59.88 37.33
C LEU A 27 43.69 -58.81 38.21
N ILE A 28 44.14 -58.66 39.46
CA ILE A 28 43.66 -57.60 40.36
C ILE A 28 43.97 -56.25 39.76
N TYR A 29 45.20 -56.03 39.27
CA TYR A 29 45.57 -54.76 38.63
C TYR A 29 44.70 -54.43 37.41
N PHE A 30 44.41 -55.43 36.57
CA PHE A 30 43.53 -55.27 35.41
C PHE A 30 42.09 -54.93 35.82
N ILE A 31 41.55 -55.60 36.85
CA ILE A 31 40.21 -55.31 37.38
C ILE A 31 40.16 -53.89 37.95
N THR A 32 41.12 -53.50 38.79
CA THR A 32 41.17 -52.16 39.38
C THR A 32 41.32 -51.09 38.31
N PHE A 33 42.17 -51.32 37.31
CA PHE A 33 42.31 -50.41 36.16
C PHE A 33 41.01 -50.26 35.38
N HIS A 34 40.30 -51.37 35.12
CA HIS A 34 39.05 -51.33 34.37
C HIS A 34 37.93 -50.61 35.13
N ILE A 35 37.83 -50.83 36.45
CA ILE A 35 36.88 -50.11 37.33
C ILE A 35 37.20 -48.61 37.32
N SER A 36 38.46 -48.23 37.57
CA SER A 36 38.85 -46.83 37.63
C SER A 36 38.66 -46.10 36.29
N TYR A 37 38.98 -46.75 35.16
CA TYR A 37 38.76 -46.19 33.83
C TYR A 37 37.27 -46.05 33.50
N TYR A 38 36.44 -47.02 33.91
CA TYR A 38 35.00 -46.96 33.70
C TYR A 38 34.35 -45.86 34.55
N GLU A 39 34.73 -45.72 35.82
CA GLU A 39 34.27 -44.64 36.70
C GLU A 39 34.58 -43.27 36.11
N GLN A 40 35.84 -43.01 35.70
CA GLN A 40 36.21 -41.74 35.06
C GLN A 40 35.40 -41.44 33.81
N ARG A 41 35.19 -42.44 32.94
CA ARG A 41 34.40 -42.24 31.72
C ARG A 41 32.92 -41.99 32.03
N VAL A 42 32.35 -42.64 33.03
CA VAL A 42 30.96 -42.42 33.45
C VAL A 42 30.81 -41.03 34.05
N ASP A 43 31.73 -40.60 34.90
CA ASP A 43 31.72 -39.26 35.51
C ASP A 43 31.86 -38.16 34.45
N ASP A 44 32.75 -38.33 33.47
CA ASP A 44 32.92 -37.39 32.35
C ASP A 44 31.65 -37.31 31.49
N VAL A 45 31.01 -38.45 31.21
CA VAL A 45 29.75 -38.48 30.43
C VAL A 45 28.62 -37.82 31.22
N LEU A 46 28.51 -38.09 32.52
CA LEU A 46 27.50 -37.49 33.39
C LEU A 46 27.68 -35.98 33.50
N GLY A 47 28.93 -35.50 33.71
CA GLY A 47 29.25 -34.08 33.74
C GLY A 47 28.91 -33.39 32.43
N ARG A 48 29.27 -34.01 31.30
CA ARG A 48 28.91 -33.49 29.96
C ARG A 48 27.41 -33.42 29.75
N THR A 49 26.65 -34.48 30.08
CA THR A 49 25.19 -34.49 29.94
C THR A 49 24.53 -33.42 30.81
N ARG A 50 25.04 -33.16 32.02
CA ARG A 50 24.54 -32.07 32.90
C ARG A 50 24.80 -30.70 32.28
N CYS A 51 26.01 -30.45 31.79
CA CYS A 51 26.35 -29.17 31.15
C CYS A 51 25.56 -28.95 29.85
N GLU A 52 25.31 -30.01 29.05
CA GLU A 52 24.45 -29.93 27.87
C GLU A 52 23.00 -29.59 28.26
N ARG A 53 22.46 -30.19 29.32
CA ARG A 53 21.12 -29.84 29.84
C ARG A 53 21.05 -28.39 30.31
N LEU A 54 22.05 -27.92 31.04
CA LEU A 54 22.13 -26.52 31.49
C LEU A 54 22.16 -25.56 30.30
N TYR A 55 22.94 -25.87 29.26
CA TYR A 55 22.98 -25.08 28.04
C TYR A 55 21.60 -24.97 27.38
N TYR A 56 20.89 -26.09 27.20
CA TYR A 56 19.54 -26.06 26.62
C TYR A 56 18.55 -25.32 27.51
N PHE A 57 18.66 -25.46 28.84
CA PHE A 57 17.83 -24.72 29.78
C PHE A 57 18.03 -23.20 29.66
N VAL A 58 19.28 -22.72 29.54
CA VAL A 58 19.58 -21.30 29.31
C VAL A 58 18.90 -20.79 28.04
N GLU A 59 18.97 -21.55 26.93
CA GLU A 59 18.35 -21.16 25.67
C GLU A 59 16.81 -21.19 25.72
N ASP A 60 16.23 -22.14 26.46
CA ASP A 60 14.79 -22.21 26.71
C ASP A 60 14.31 -21.02 27.56
N VAL A 61 15.05 -20.64 28.62
CA VAL A 61 14.77 -19.44 29.43
C VAL A 61 14.73 -18.19 28.55
N LYS A 62 15.72 -17.98 27.69
CA LYS A 62 15.74 -16.84 26.75
C LYS A 62 14.53 -16.86 25.83
N LYS A 63 14.19 -18.03 25.27
CA LYS A 63 13.07 -18.18 24.33
C LYS A 63 11.71 -17.96 24.98
N ASP A 64 11.51 -18.47 26.19
CA ASP A 64 10.27 -18.29 26.93
C ASP A 64 10.13 -16.86 27.43
N LEU A 65 11.23 -16.18 27.75
CA LEU A 65 11.19 -14.76 28.07
C LEU A 65 10.80 -13.90 26.87
N LYS A 66 11.32 -14.20 25.67
CA LYS A 66 10.87 -13.55 24.42
C LYS A 66 9.35 -13.72 24.23
N ARG A 67 8.80 -14.90 24.52
CA ARG A 67 7.34 -15.14 24.44
C ARG A 67 6.57 -14.38 25.51
N ALA A 68 7.08 -14.36 26.73
CA ALA A 68 6.47 -13.64 27.84
C ALA A 68 6.39 -12.14 27.53
N MET A 69 7.46 -11.55 26.98
CA MET A 69 7.53 -10.13 26.60
C MET A 69 6.47 -9.74 25.57
N VAL A 70 6.12 -10.62 24.62
CA VAL A 70 5.00 -10.37 23.71
C VAL A 70 3.68 -10.26 24.47
N ILE A 71 3.44 -11.15 25.45
CA ILE A 71 2.19 -11.21 26.20
C ILE A 71 2.02 -9.96 27.06
N PHE A 72 3.02 -9.64 27.90
CA PHE A 72 2.91 -8.48 28.78
C PHE A 72 3.14 -7.16 28.06
N GLY A 73 3.91 -7.13 26.97
CA GLY A 73 4.01 -5.97 26.08
C GLY A 73 2.67 -5.63 25.44
N ARG A 74 1.94 -6.62 24.90
CA ARG A 74 0.60 -6.38 24.32
C ARG A 74 -0.40 -5.91 25.37
N ARG A 75 -0.38 -6.50 26.57
CA ARG A 75 -1.23 -6.04 27.68
C ARG A 75 -0.92 -4.62 28.11
N ALA A 76 0.37 -4.28 28.25
CA ALA A 76 0.80 -2.94 28.57
C ALA A 76 0.34 -1.93 27.53
N ALA A 77 0.44 -2.24 26.23
CA ALA A 77 -0.09 -1.38 25.17
C ALA A 77 -1.61 -1.16 25.32
N ILE A 78 -2.39 -2.21 25.60
CA ILE A 78 -3.84 -2.10 25.85
C ILE A 78 -4.14 -1.16 27.03
N TYR A 79 -3.38 -1.24 28.12
CA TYR A 79 -3.58 -0.36 29.29
C TYR A 79 -3.13 1.07 29.04
N ALA A 80 -2.05 1.28 28.28
CA ALA A 80 -1.65 2.61 27.85
C ALA A 80 -2.77 3.27 27.01
N ILE A 81 -3.37 2.53 26.07
CA ILE A 81 -4.53 2.99 25.30
C ILE A 81 -5.71 3.30 26.23
N SER A 82 -6.03 2.38 27.15
CA SER A 82 -7.14 2.57 28.09
C SER A 82 -6.97 3.81 28.96
N GLU A 83 -5.74 4.14 29.38
CA GLU A 83 -5.47 5.37 30.13
C GLU A 83 -5.75 6.61 29.28
N VAL A 84 -5.26 6.63 28.04
CA VAL A 84 -5.51 7.71 27.10
C VAL A 84 -7.00 7.90 26.84
N VAL A 85 -7.74 6.81 26.64
CA VAL A 85 -9.20 6.84 26.40
C VAL A 85 -9.97 7.33 27.63
N THR A 86 -9.60 6.87 28.83
CA THR A 86 -10.37 7.16 30.05
C THR A 86 -10.02 8.50 30.68
N SER A 87 -8.75 8.90 30.65
CA SER A 87 -8.29 10.18 31.20
C SER A 87 -8.49 11.33 30.22
N GLY A 88 -8.50 11.05 28.91
CA GLY A 88 -8.50 12.04 27.84
C GLY A 88 -7.17 12.80 27.71
N ASN A 89 -6.11 12.37 28.39
CA ASN A 89 -4.78 12.96 28.33
C ASN A 89 -3.84 12.06 27.52
N ASP A 90 -2.95 12.68 26.76
CA ASP A 90 -1.86 11.99 26.09
C ASP A 90 -0.75 11.54 27.06
N LEU A 91 0.18 10.74 26.54
CA LEU A 91 1.33 10.21 27.28
C LEU A 91 2.66 10.90 26.94
N GLU A 92 2.65 12.03 26.23
CA GLU A 92 3.86 12.67 25.69
C GLU A 92 4.91 12.96 26.77
N ASN A 93 4.42 13.41 27.93
CA ASN A 93 5.24 13.83 29.06
C ASN A 93 5.28 12.78 30.19
N TYR A 94 4.92 11.54 29.90
CA TYR A 94 4.91 10.48 30.91
C TYR A 94 6.34 10.11 31.35
N GLU A 95 6.59 10.15 32.66
CA GLU A 95 7.85 9.72 33.26
C GLU A 95 7.66 8.39 34.00
N PHE A 96 8.59 7.45 33.80
CA PHE A 96 8.57 6.15 34.48
C PHE A 96 8.57 6.31 36.01
N ASN A 97 7.54 5.80 36.69
CA ASN A 97 7.38 5.90 38.12
C ASN A 97 7.62 4.55 38.82
N CYS A 98 8.80 4.38 39.40
CA CYS A 98 9.10 3.23 40.23
C CYS A 98 8.65 3.47 41.69
N SER A 99 7.38 3.16 41.96
CA SER A 99 6.76 3.32 43.27
C SER A 99 6.93 2.08 44.17
N ASN A 100 6.53 2.17 45.44
CA ASN A 100 6.50 1.03 46.36
C ASN A 100 5.55 -0.11 45.92
N ASN A 101 4.62 0.18 45.00
CA ASN A 101 3.71 -0.80 44.44
C ASN A 101 4.28 -1.51 43.21
N CYS A 102 5.48 -1.12 42.76
CA CYS A 102 6.15 -1.74 41.64
C CYS A 102 6.54 -3.19 41.99
N ALA A 103 6.28 -4.12 41.07
CA ALA A 103 6.69 -5.52 41.21
C ALA A 103 8.23 -5.72 41.23
N LEU A 104 9.01 -4.71 40.84
CA LEU A 104 10.47 -4.76 40.90
C LEU A 104 10.95 -4.47 42.33
N GLU A 105 11.70 -5.41 42.92
CA GLU A 105 12.17 -5.27 44.32
C GLU A 105 13.09 -4.08 44.55
N ASN A 106 13.88 -3.70 43.54
CA ASN A 106 14.85 -2.62 43.63
C ASN A 106 14.91 -1.81 42.33
N CYS A 107 14.31 -0.62 42.36
CA CYS A 107 14.30 0.33 41.26
C CYS A 107 15.70 0.74 40.78
N ASN A 108 16.74 0.65 41.63
CA ASN A 108 18.11 1.01 41.24
C ASN A 108 18.77 -0.03 40.31
N ASP A 109 18.17 -1.21 40.16
CA ASP A 109 18.71 -2.24 39.26
C ASP A 109 18.35 -1.99 37.79
N LEU A 110 17.34 -1.15 37.53
CA LEU A 110 16.89 -0.76 36.20
C LEU A 110 17.37 0.65 35.85
N GLU A 111 18.14 0.79 34.79
CA GLU A 111 18.49 2.10 34.22
C GLU A 111 17.44 2.48 33.16
N TYR A 112 16.57 3.46 33.48
CA TYR A 112 15.54 3.93 32.55
C TYR A 112 15.37 5.45 32.65
N ASN A 113 15.53 6.15 31.52
CA ASN A 113 15.52 7.62 31.43
C ASN A 113 14.70 8.16 30.24
N ILE A 114 13.88 7.31 29.64
CA ILE A 114 13.03 7.69 28.51
C ILE A 114 11.73 8.29 29.05
N ILE A 115 11.20 9.27 28.34
CA ILE A 115 9.93 9.97 28.61
C ILE A 115 8.98 9.71 27.43
N GLY A 116 7.67 9.62 27.70
CA GLY A 116 6.63 9.45 26.70
C GLY A 116 5.87 8.13 26.84
N ALA A 117 5.09 7.76 25.83
CA ALA A 117 4.33 6.51 25.79
C ALA A 117 5.17 5.25 26.04
N GLU A 118 6.45 5.25 25.62
CA GLU A 118 7.37 4.13 25.89
C GLU A 118 7.57 3.90 27.40
N ALA A 119 7.66 5.00 28.17
CA ALA A 119 7.86 4.95 29.61
C ALA A 119 6.64 4.40 30.34
N ALA A 120 5.44 4.78 29.91
CA ALA A 120 4.19 4.22 30.41
C ALA A 120 4.09 2.73 30.13
N VAL A 121 4.41 2.30 28.90
CA VAL A 121 4.42 0.89 28.52
C VAL A 121 5.46 0.12 29.34
N VAL A 122 6.66 0.67 29.55
CA VAL A 122 7.70 0.02 30.37
C VAL A 122 7.29 -0.08 31.85
N GLU A 123 6.67 0.95 32.43
CA GLU A 123 6.15 0.88 33.81
C GLU A 123 5.11 -0.24 33.95
N LEU A 124 4.16 -0.33 33.01
CA LEU A 124 3.17 -1.41 32.99
C LEU A 124 3.85 -2.78 32.87
N MET A 125 4.84 -2.94 32.00
CA MET A 125 5.53 -4.21 31.78
C MET A 125 6.37 -4.66 32.98
N VAL A 126 7.07 -3.73 33.64
CA VAL A 126 8.00 -4.03 34.73
C VAL A 126 7.31 -4.00 36.09
N CYS A 127 6.59 -2.93 36.38
CA CYS A 127 5.97 -2.69 37.68
C CYS A 127 4.55 -3.25 37.78
N GLY A 128 3.83 -3.38 36.67
CA GLY A 128 2.38 -3.64 36.69
C GLY A 128 1.58 -2.47 37.24
N THR A 129 2.17 -1.27 37.22
CA THR A 129 1.56 -0.02 37.66
C THR A 129 1.47 0.97 36.52
N LEU A 130 0.62 1.97 36.68
CA LEU A 130 0.59 3.18 35.88
C LEU A 130 0.42 4.36 36.83
N TYR A 131 1.24 5.41 36.69
CA TYR A 131 1.39 6.48 37.67
C TYR A 131 1.68 6.00 39.11
N GLY A 132 2.29 4.82 39.25
CA GLY A 132 2.51 4.16 40.55
C GLY A 132 1.26 3.50 41.18
N GLU A 133 0.12 3.51 40.49
CA GLU A 133 -1.09 2.79 40.89
C GLU A 133 -1.14 1.40 40.25
N THR A 134 -1.48 0.38 41.04
CA THR A 134 -1.53 -1.01 40.55
C THR A 134 -2.65 -1.19 39.54
N ILE A 135 -2.33 -1.78 38.38
CA ILE A 135 -3.29 -2.12 37.34
C ILE A 135 -3.70 -3.59 37.51
N PRO A 136 -4.96 -3.90 37.90
CA PRO A 136 -5.38 -5.26 38.26
C PRO A 136 -5.17 -6.30 37.16
N TYR A 137 -5.19 -5.88 35.91
CA TYR A 137 -5.04 -6.78 34.76
C TYR A 137 -3.59 -7.05 34.34
N MET A 138 -2.65 -6.26 34.87
CA MET A 138 -1.22 -6.55 34.81
C MET A 138 -0.79 -7.48 35.94
N GLU A 139 -1.67 -7.75 36.92
CA GLU A 139 -1.42 -8.76 37.94
C GLU A 139 -1.09 -10.09 37.27
N ASN A 140 -0.01 -10.70 37.76
CA ASN A 140 0.53 -11.95 37.24
C ASN A 140 1.12 -11.94 35.82
N HIS A 141 1.27 -10.75 35.22
CA HIS A 141 1.75 -10.54 33.87
C HIS A 141 2.84 -9.46 33.79
N THR A 142 3.73 -9.41 34.77
CA THR A 142 4.88 -8.47 34.79
C THR A 142 6.20 -9.20 34.56
N PHE A 143 7.22 -8.44 34.15
CA PHE A 143 8.56 -8.97 33.91
C PHE A 143 9.15 -9.70 35.13
N PRO A 144 9.13 -9.13 36.36
CA PRO A 144 9.68 -9.80 37.55
C PRO A 144 9.01 -11.14 37.83
N LEU A 145 7.69 -11.21 37.73
CA LEU A 145 7.00 -12.47 38.00
C LEU A 145 7.31 -13.56 36.97
N TRP A 146 7.53 -13.19 35.70
CA TRP A 146 7.97 -14.15 34.70
C TRP A 146 9.38 -14.68 35.00
N MET A 147 10.28 -13.83 35.53
CA MET A 147 11.58 -14.28 36.03
C MET A 147 11.42 -15.26 37.19
N ASP A 148 10.60 -14.93 38.19
CA ASP A 148 10.35 -15.81 39.35
C ASP A 148 9.82 -17.19 38.93
N LYS A 149 8.91 -17.23 37.95
CA LYS A 149 8.38 -18.49 37.40
C LYS A 149 9.47 -19.33 36.72
N MET A 150 10.40 -18.68 36.01
CA MET A 150 11.52 -19.38 35.39
C MET A 150 12.52 -19.85 36.45
N GLU A 151 12.74 -19.08 37.52
CA GLU A 151 13.59 -19.47 38.66
C GLU A 151 13.03 -20.70 39.36
N GLN A 152 11.73 -20.72 39.66
CA GLN A 152 11.03 -21.89 40.20
C GLN A 152 11.13 -23.11 39.28
N ALA A 153 10.96 -22.92 37.96
CA ALA A 153 11.13 -24.00 36.99
C ALA A 153 12.58 -24.53 36.92
N GLY A 154 13.57 -23.66 37.18
CA GLY A 154 14.97 -24.05 37.33
C GLY A 154 15.20 -24.91 38.56
N GLU A 155 14.64 -24.50 39.71
CA GLU A 155 14.74 -25.26 40.97
C GLU A 155 14.17 -26.68 40.82
N ASP A 156 13.03 -26.83 40.15
CA ASP A 156 12.42 -28.13 39.83
C ASP A 156 13.34 -29.04 38.98
N MET A 157 14.26 -28.44 38.23
CA MET A 157 15.27 -29.13 37.41
C MET A 157 16.63 -29.29 38.10
N HIS A 158 16.75 -28.93 39.39
CA HIS A 158 18.01 -28.89 40.14
C HIS A 158 19.04 -27.88 39.58
N PHE A 159 18.53 -26.78 39.02
CA PHE A 159 19.32 -25.61 38.62
C PHE A 159 18.99 -24.42 39.52
N ASN A 160 20.02 -23.82 40.10
CA ASN A 160 19.88 -22.54 40.76
C ASN A 160 20.02 -21.43 39.71
N MET A 161 19.09 -20.49 39.71
CA MET A 161 19.08 -19.37 38.77
C MET A 161 18.97 -18.03 39.50
N ASN A 162 19.60 -17.02 38.93
CA ASN A 162 19.42 -15.63 39.30
C ASN A 162 19.37 -14.79 38.02
N LEU A 163 18.19 -14.24 37.73
CA LEU A 163 17.93 -13.33 36.61
C LEU A 163 17.85 -11.89 37.12
N THR A 164 18.58 -10.99 36.50
CA THR A 164 18.46 -9.54 36.79
C THR A 164 18.27 -8.74 35.52
N LEU A 165 17.17 -7.98 35.45
CA LEU A 165 16.91 -7.00 34.41
C LEU A 165 17.83 -5.79 34.61
N ARG A 166 18.54 -5.39 33.55
CA ARG A 166 19.45 -4.22 33.56
C ARG A 166 18.85 -3.04 32.82
N GLU A 167 18.38 -3.31 31.62
CA GLU A 167 17.81 -2.32 30.71
C GLU A 167 16.61 -2.94 30.01
N ILE A 168 15.59 -2.12 29.74
CA ILE A 168 14.46 -2.48 28.90
C ILE A 168 14.11 -1.27 28.03
N ASN A 169 13.95 -1.48 26.74
CA ASN A 169 13.56 -0.46 25.78
C ASN A 169 12.37 -0.96 24.96
N VAL A 170 11.39 -0.10 24.74
CA VAL A 170 10.24 -0.36 23.88
C VAL A 170 10.36 0.60 22.70
N ILE A 171 10.48 0.08 21.48
CA ILE A 171 10.82 0.88 20.29
C ILE A 171 9.90 0.47 19.14
N PRO A 172 9.34 1.40 18.36
CA PRO A 172 8.62 1.04 17.15
C PRO A 172 9.55 0.31 16.15
N ARG A 173 9.07 -0.80 15.59
CA ARG A 173 9.85 -1.65 14.68
C ARG A 173 9.45 -1.43 13.23
N ASP A 174 8.15 -1.46 13.00
CA ASP A 174 7.48 -1.18 11.73
C ASP A 174 6.12 -0.53 12.04
N ALA A 175 5.36 -0.19 11.01
CA ALA A 175 4.07 0.47 11.12
C ALA A 175 3.07 -0.28 12.04
N PHE A 176 3.15 -1.61 12.12
CA PHE A 176 2.16 -2.44 12.81
C PHE A 176 2.72 -3.25 13.98
N SER A 177 3.95 -2.97 14.40
CA SER A 177 4.56 -3.65 15.55
C SER A 177 5.62 -2.81 16.23
N PHE A 178 5.75 -3.04 17.54
CA PHE A 178 6.86 -2.53 18.33
C PHE A 178 7.70 -3.69 18.86
N ALA A 179 8.97 -3.41 19.07
CA ALA A 179 9.90 -4.33 19.68
C ALA A 179 10.12 -3.96 21.15
N THR A 180 10.26 -4.98 21.98
CA THR A 180 10.79 -4.82 23.33
C THR A 180 12.17 -5.47 23.37
N LEU A 181 13.17 -4.69 23.75
CA LEU A 181 14.56 -5.10 23.90
C LEU A 181 14.87 -5.13 25.39
N SER A 182 15.38 -6.25 25.89
CA SER A 182 15.79 -6.36 27.28
C SER A 182 17.21 -6.87 27.40
N THR A 183 17.97 -6.22 28.28
CA THR A 183 19.33 -6.61 28.65
C THR A 183 19.28 -7.31 30.00
N LEU A 184 19.70 -8.56 30.04
CA LEU A 184 19.57 -9.42 31.22
C LEU A 184 20.91 -9.95 31.64
N ARG A 185 21.17 -9.93 32.94
CA ARG A 185 22.27 -10.71 33.52
C ARG A 185 21.71 -12.03 34.02
N ILE A 186 22.16 -13.11 33.39
CA ILE A 186 21.73 -14.48 33.64
C ILE A 186 22.86 -15.20 34.36
N ARG A 187 22.54 -15.78 35.53
CA ARG A 187 23.42 -16.71 36.25
C ARG A 187 22.65 -17.99 36.52
N ILE A 188 23.13 -19.11 35.98
CA ILE A 188 22.51 -20.42 36.16
C ILE A 188 23.62 -21.41 36.51
N TRP A 189 23.45 -22.19 37.58
CA TRP A 189 24.41 -23.22 37.98
C TRP A 189 23.69 -24.46 38.50
N ASP A 190 24.29 -25.62 38.31
CA ASP A 190 23.76 -26.85 38.90
C ASP A 190 23.99 -26.91 40.43
N GLU A 191 23.21 -27.71 41.15
CA GLU A 191 23.37 -27.90 42.60
C GLU A 191 24.77 -28.38 43.04
N SER A 192 25.51 -29.04 42.15
CA SER A 192 26.88 -29.52 42.39
C SER A 192 27.96 -28.50 42.03
N GLU A 193 27.57 -27.33 41.51
CA GLU A 193 28.43 -26.28 40.94
C GLU A 193 29.43 -26.77 39.86
N LEU A 194 29.16 -27.93 39.25
CA LEU A 194 30.04 -28.50 38.21
C LEU A 194 29.89 -27.77 36.89
N CYS A 195 28.65 -27.44 36.53
CA CYS A 195 28.30 -26.66 35.36
C CYS A 195 27.71 -25.32 35.79
N PHE A 196 28.25 -24.23 35.24
CA PHE A 196 27.72 -22.89 35.46
C PHE A 196 27.69 -22.09 34.14
N TYR A 197 26.70 -21.23 34.02
CA TYR A 197 26.56 -20.23 32.98
C TYR A 197 26.43 -18.87 33.65
N GLN A 198 27.27 -17.93 33.23
CA GLN A 198 27.16 -16.53 33.63
C GLN A 198 27.38 -15.67 32.39
N GLY A 199 26.37 -14.86 32.06
CA GLY A 199 26.41 -14.01 30.88
C GLY A 199 25.50 -12.80 31.03
N ILE A 200 25.76 -11.81 30.17
CA ILE A 200 24.79 -10.76 29.86
C ILE A 200 24.21 -11.13 28.50
N SER A 201 22.88 -11.17 28.43
CA SER A 201 22.11 -11.45 27.22
C SER A 201 21.52 -10.14 26.73
N ASP A 202 22.04 -9.64 25.62
CA ASP A 202 21.53 -8.46 24.92
C ASP A 202 20.58 -8.86 23.77
N ASP A 203 20.38 -10.16 23.56
CA ASP A 203 19.64 -10.74 22.42
C ASP A 203 18.17 -11.09 22.74
N VAL A 204 17.67 -10.67 23.90
CA VAL A 204 16.29 -10.93 24.32
C VAL A 204 15.37 -9.83 23.77
N GLN A 205 14.98 -10.02 22.52
CA GLN A 205 14.03 -9.19 21.79
C GLN A 205 12.70 -9.92 21.55
N SER A 206 11.60 -9.21 21.72
CA SER A 206 10.26 -9.64 21.30
C SER A 206 9.61 -8.62 20.37
N ASN A 207 8.77 -9.07 19.43
CA ASN A 207 7.98 -8.19 18.56
C ASN A 207 6.50 -8.36 18.90
N THR A 208 5.85 -7.25 19.23
CA THR A 208 4.44 -7.19 19.63
C THR A 208 3.65 -6.45 18.55
N SER A 209 2.62 -7.09 18.01
CA SER A 209 1.74 -6.45 17.03
C SER A 209 0.75 -5.51 17.71
N ILE A 210 0.48 -4.37 17.06
CA ILE A 210 -0.57 -3.42 17.44
C ILE A 210 -1.88 -3.65 16.68
N LEU A 211 -1.94 -4.65 15.79
CA LEU A 211 -3.17 -4.99 15.08
C LEU A 211 -4.24 -5.41 16.08
N GLU A 212 -5.47 -5.01 15.78
CA GLU A 212 -6.68 -5.16 16.62
C GLU A 212 -6.62 -4.39 17.94
N LEU A 213 -5.61 -3.53 18.15
CA LEU A 213 -5.64 -2.57 19.24
C LEU A 213 -6.47 -1.34 18.84
N GLU A 214 -7.07 -0.70 19.83
CA GLU A 214 -7.76 0.57 19.62
C GLU A 214 -6.74 1.68 19.29
N ASP A 215 -7.07 2.51 18.31
CA ASP A 215 -6.29 3.68 17.92
C ASP A 215 -6.55 4.82 18.91
N PRO A 216 -5.54 5.26 19.69
CA PRO A 216 -5.70 6.32 20.69
C PRO A 216 -6.13 7.67 20.11
N LEU A 217 -5.87 7.91 18.83
CA LEU A 217 -6.08 9.21 18.23
C LEU A 217 -7.57 9.59 18.14
N TYR A 218 -8.43 8.61 17.87
CA TYR A 218 -9.88 8.80 17.80
C TYR A 218 -10.50 9.19 19.15
N PRO A 219 -10.32 8.43 20.25
CA PRO A 219 -10.85 8.80 21.54
C PRO A 219 -10.24 10.10 22.07
N LEU A 220 -8.97 10.41 21.79
CA LEU A 220 -8.36 11.70 22.15
C LEU A 220 -9.09 12.88 21.48
N ASN A 221 -9.30 12.83 20.17
CA ASN A 221 -9.91 13.92 19.41
C ASN A 221 -11.44 13.97 19.54
N THR A 222 -12.07 12.90 20.01
CA THR A 222 -13.54 12.81 20.14
C THR A 222 -14.04 12.74 21.58
N GLN A 223 -13.17 12.93 22.57
CA GLN A 223 -13.50 12.81 24.00
C GLN A 223 -14.08 11.42 24.35
N GLY A 224 -13.51 10.37 23.77
CA GLY A 224 -13.90 8.98 23.99
C GLY A 224 -15.22 8.55 23.33
N ARG A 225 -15.80 9.38 22.45
CA ARG A 225 -17.08 9.04 21.78
C ARG A 225 -16.91 8.06 20.64
N VAL A 226 -15.78 8.14 19.93
CA VAL A 226 -15.47 7.27 18.80
C VAL A 226 -14.24 6.43 19.15
N SER A 227 -14.39 5.12 18.99
CA SER A 227 -13.34 4.13 19.10
C SER A 227 -13.14 3.47 17.74
N ARG A 228 -11.88 3.22 17.38
CA ARG A 228 -11.53 2.53 16.15
C ARG A 228 -10.40 1.55 16.39
N TYR A 229 -10.41 0.40 15.72
CA TYR A 229 -9.37 -0.61 15.82
C TYR A 229 -8.41 -0.56 14.63
N ILE A 230 -7.12 -0.78 14.89
CA ILE A 230 -6.07 -0.79 13.87
C ILE A 230 -6.13 -2.11 13.10
N ILE A 231 -6.47 -2.02 11.81
CA ILE A 231 -6.57 -3.16 10.89
C ILE A 231 -5.74 -2.85 9.66
N ASN A 232 -4.75 -3.68 9.36
CA ASN A 232 -3.94 -3.55 8.15
C ASN A 232 -4.72 -4.10 6.96
N CYS A 233 -5.09 -3.21 6.03
CA CYS A 233 -5.65 -3.53 4.73
C CYS A 233 -5.41 -2.37 3.78
N SER A 234 -5.65 -2.58 2.49
CA SER A 234 -5.57 -1.53 1.48
C SER A 234 -6.92 -0.83 1.34
N ALA A 235 -6.90 0.49 1.22
CA ALA A 235 -8.09 1.24 0.83
C ALA A 235 -8.37 0.95 -0.66
N ASP A 236 -9.45 0.23 -0.94
CA ASP A 236 -9.90 -0.01 -2.30
C ASP A 236 -10.73 1.19 -2.77
N LEU A 237 -10.10 2.03 -3.59
CA LEU A 237 -10.72 3.18 -4.24
C LEU A 237 -10.68 3.02 -5.78
N GLU A 238 -10.58 1.79 -6.29
CA GLU A 238 -10.50 1.55 -7.74
C GLU A 238 -11.78 2.03 -8.45
N MET A 239 -11.63 3.05 -9.30
CA MET A 239 -12.68 3.61 -10.15
C MET A 239 -12.49 3.19 -11.62
N ASP A 240 -12.41 1.88 -11.85
CA ASP A 240 -12.05 1.32 -13.16
C ASP A 240 -13.25 0.76 -13.93
N MET A 241 -14.46 0.89 -13.40
CA MET A 241 -15.68 0.47 -14.10
C MET A 241 -16.06 1.49 -15.18
N ILE A 242 -15.56 1.27 -16.40
CA ILE A 242 -15.92 2.06 -17.58
C ILE A 242 -17.37 1.74 -17.97
N ALA A 243 -18.26 2.71 -17.75
CA ALA A 243 -19.65 2.65 -18.20
C ALA A 243 -19.73 2.90 -19.72
N GLY A 244 -18.97 3.86 -20.24
CA GLY A 244 -18.99 4.22 -21.66
C GLY A 244 -17.80 5.05 -22.10
N CYS A 245 -17.68 5.31 -23.40
CA CYS A 245 -16.62 6.16 -23.95
C CYS A 245 -17.02 6.81 -25.26
N SER A 246 -16.40 7.93 -25.58
CA SER A 246 -16.66 8.62 -26.84
C SER A 246 -16.01 7.90 -28.02
N ARG A 247 -16.82 7.34 -28.92
CA ARG A 247 -16.35 6.78 -30.19
C ARG A 247 -15.61 7.79 -31.08
N ASP A 248 -16.02 9.05 -31.04
CA ASP A 248 -15.45 10.11 -31.89
C ASP A 248 -14.30 10.87 -31.21
N ASN A 249 -13.86 10.43 -30.01
CA ASN A 249 -12.93 11.16 -29.13
C ASN A 249 -13.31 12.64 -28.96
N THR A 250 -14.55 12.88 -28.53
CA THR A 250 -15.11 14.22 -28.32
C THR A 250 -15.65 14.35 -26.90
N GLY A 251 -15.12 15.32 -26.19
CA GLY A 251 -15.55 15.72 -24.86
C GLY A 251 -14.74 16.93 -24.41
N ASN A 252 -15.14 17.53 -23.30
CA ASN A 252 -14.37 18.59 -22.66
C ASN A 252 -14.65 18.59 -21.16
N GLY A 253 -13.63 18.86 -20.36
CA GLY A 253 -13.72 18.98 -18.92
C GLY A 253 -14.02 17.66 -18.20
N THR A 254 -13.91 17.69 -16.89
CA THR A 254 -14.04 16.51 -16.03
C THR A 254 -15.01 16.86 -14.89
N LYS A 255 -15.96 15.97 -14.59
CA LYS A 255 -16.92 16.16 -13.47
C LYS A 255 -17.52 14.84 -13.04
N ALA A 256 -17.69 14.68 -11.73
CA ALA A 256 -18.51 13.64 -11.13
C ALA A 256 -19.87 14.18 -10.71
N GLY A 257 -20.87 13.30 -10.67
CA GLY A 257 -22.18 13.63 -10.16
C GLY A 257 -23.21 12.53 -10.40
N ASN A 258 -24.40 12.75 -9.87
CA ASN A 258 -25.49 11.80 -9.93
C ASN A 258 -26.22 11.89 -11.26
N VAL A 259 -26.48 10.75 -11.90
CA VAL A 259 -27.13 10.69 -13.20
C VAL A 259 -28.56 11.19 -13.11
N LYS A 260 -28.92 12.07 -14.04
CA LYS A 260 -30.30 12.45 -14.33
C LYS A 260 -30.62 12.12 -15.79
N LEU A 261 -31.48 11.12 -15.99
CA LEU A 261 -31.90 10.71 -17.34
C LEU A 261 -32.87 11.74 -17.93
N TYR A 262 -32.66 12.11 -19.19
CA TYR A 262 -33.53 13.04 -19.90
C TYR A 262 -34.95 12.49 -20.07
N SER A 263 -35.09 11.18 -20.31
CA SER A 263 -36.38 10.50 -20.33
C SER A 263 -37.18 10.65 -19.03
N ASP A 264 -36.51 10.57 -17.87
CA ASP A 264 -37.13 10.70 -16.54
C ASP A 264 -37.57 12.13 -16.22
N ILE A 265 -36.91 13.15 -16.78
CA ILE A 265 -37.37 14.54 -16.72
C ILE A 265 -38.66 14.73 -17.57
N GLY A 266 -38.91 13.83 -18.52
CA GLY A 266 -40.08 13.81 -19.39
C GLY A 266 -39.75 13.70 -20.89
N GLY A 267 -38.47 13.65 -21.26
CA GLY A 267 -38.01 13.41 -22.63
C GLY A 267 -38.36 14.52 -23.63
N ASN A 268 -38.66 15.73 -23.16
CA ASN A 268 -39.01 16.87 -24.01
C ASN A 268 -38.47 18.20 -23.49
N VAL A 269 -38.24 19.15 -24.40
CA VAL A 269 -37.64 20.47 -24.13
C VAL A 269 -38.38 21.26 -23.03
N PRO A 270 -39.72 21.42 -23.06
CA PRO A 270 -40.43 22.15 -22.00
C PRO A 270 -40.25 21.55 -20.60
N ALA A 271 -40.17 20.22 -20.50
CA ALA A 271 -39.96 19.56 -19.22
C ALA A 271 -38.55 19.81 -18.68
N LEU A 272 -37.53 19.77 -19.55
CA LEU A 272 -36.16 20.12 -19.19
C LEU A 272 -36.02 21.58 -18.76
N GLU A 273 -36.64 22.52 -19.48
CA GLU A 273 -36.65 23.93 -19.11
C GLU A 273 -37.28 24.15 -17.73
N ASN A 274 -38.43 23.50 -17.48
CA ASN A 274 -39.09 23.58 -16.19
C ASN A 274 -38.21 22.98 -15.08
N TYR A 275 -37.58 21.83 -15.33
CA TYR A 275 -36.67 21.20 -14.37
C TYR A 275 -35.51 22.13 -14.00
N CYS A 276 -34.79 22.67 -14.99
CA CYS A 276 -33.70 23.63 -14.76
C CYS A 276 -34.16 24.88 -13.98
N ALA A 277 -35.42 25.32 -14.15
CA ALA A 277 -35.96 26.49 -13.49
C ALA A 277 -36.49 26.22 -12.06
N THR A 278 -36.89 24.98 -11.76
CA THR A 278 -37.50 24.62 -10.47
C THR A 278 -36.54 23.92 -9.52
N THR A 279 -35.52 23.24 -10.03
CA THR A 279 -34.53 22.54 -9.21
C THR A 279 -33.57 23.54 -8.59
N PRO A 280 -33.27 23.43 -7.28
CA PRO A 280 -32.30 24.30 -6.61
C PRO A 280 -30.92 24.25 -7.32
N PRO A 281 -30.23 25.40 -7.49
CA PRO A 281 -28.89 25.48 -8.08
C PRO A 281 -27.87 24.48 -7.50
N ASP A 282 -27.88 24.34 -6.18
CA ASP A 282 -27.01 23.46 -5.40
C ASP A 282 -27.24 21.97 -5.66
N GLU A 283 -28.46 21.57 -5.99
CA GLU A 283 -28.76 20.20 -6.42
C GLU A 283 -28.42 19.99 -7.90
N LEU A 284 -28.67 20.98 -8.75
CA LEU A 284 -28.50 20.86 -10.19
C LEU A 284 -27.02 20.68 -10.59
N VAL A 285 -26.11 21.40 -9.92
CA VAL A 285 -24.66 21.30 -10.15
C VAL A 285 -24.08 19.93 -9.80
N LYS A 286 -24.77 19.16 -8.94
CA LYS A 286 -24.39 17.78 -8.59
C LYS A 286 -24.93 16.73 -9.56
N GLN A 287 -25.77 17.13 -10.51
CA GLN A 287 -26.40 16.22 -11.46
C GLN A 287 -25.70 16.21 -12.82
N ILE A 288 -25.50 15.01 -13.37
CA ILE A 288 -25.03 14.80 -14.73
C ILE A 288 -26.23 14.47 -15.61
N LEU A 289 -26.56 15.35 -16.55
CA LEU A 289 -27.65 15.12 -17.50
C LEU A 289 -27.22 14.06 -18.52
N VAL A 290 -28.02 13.02 -18.70
CA VAL A 290 -27.79 11.97 -19.70
C VAL A 290 -28.87 12.04 -20.76
N LEU A 291 -28.47 12.22 -22.01
CA LEU A 291 -29.38 12.21 -23.17
C LEU A 291 -29.56 10.78 -23.69
N ASP A 292 -30.41 10.04 -22.99
CA ASP A 292 -30.76 8.64 -23.25
C ASP A 292 -31.81 8.45 -24.36
N GLY A 293 -32.41 9.54 -24.88
CA GLY A 293 -33.33 9.47 -26.01
C GLY A 293 -33.79 10.82 -26.55
N GLY A 294 -34.07 10.87 -27.85
CA GLY A 294 -34.60 12.06 -28.53
C GLY A 294 -33.55 13.10 -28.93
N ALA A 295 -33.94 14.05 -29.79
CA ALA A 295 -33.10 15.18 -30.18
C ALA A 295 -33.44 16.41 -29.33
N ILE A 296 -32.42 17.07 -28.78
CA ILE A 296 -32.60 18.36 -28.09
C ILE A 296 -32.59 19.51 -29.11
N VAL A 297 -33.53 20.43 -28.95
CA VAL A 297 -33.53 21.72 -29.65
C VAL A 297 -33.00 22.79 -28.70
N CYS A 298 -31.80 23.30 -28.95
CA CYS A 298 -31.16 24.30 -28.11
C CYS A 298 -31.85 25.66 -28.21
N ASN A 299 -32.48 26.11 -27.13
CA ASN A 299 -32.94 27.49 -26.93
C ASN A 299 -32.12 28.17 -25.82
N GLN A 300 -32.40 29.44 -25.52
CA GLN A 300 -31.61 30.19 -24.52
C GLN A 300 -31.68 29.55 -23.12
N ASN A 301 -32.85 29.07 -22.69
CA ASN A 301 -33.02 28.47 -21.36
C ASN A 301 -32.20 27.18 -21.21
N ILE A 302 -32.16 26.33 -22.24
CA ILE A 302 -31.32 25.13 -22.24
C ILE A 302 -29.84 25.50 -22.29
N ARG A 303 -29.45 26.50 -23.10
CA ARG A 303 -28.07 26.99 -23.15
C ARG A 303 -27.63 27.50 -21.78
N ASP A 304 -28.49 28.24 -21.08
CA ASP A 304 -28.23 28.72 -19.74
C ASP A 304 -28.06 27.55 -18.75
N CYS A 305 -28.87 26.49 -18.88
CA CYS A 305 -28.79 25.29 -18.06
C CYS A 305 -27.54 24.41 -18.33
N LEU A 306 -26.84 24.65 -19.44
CA LEU A 306 -25.60 23.96 -19.82
C LEU A 306 -24.38 24.89 -19.78
N ASN A 307 -24.51 26.05 -19.14
CA ASN A 307 -23.47 27.05 -19.07
C ASN A 307 -23.00 27.26 -17.63
N ILE A 308 -21.73 26.92 -17.35
CA ILE A 308 -21.11 27.01 -16.02
C ILE A 308 -21.11 28.44 -15.43
N SER A 309 -21.30 29.46 -16.27
CA SER A 309 -21.37 30.86 -15.81
C SER A 309 -22.76 31.27 -15.29
N THR A 310 -23.78 30.43 -15.43
CA THR A 310 -25.11 30.68 -14.87
C THR A 310 -25.21 30.03 -13.48
N PRO A 311 -26.10 30.48 -12.60
CA PRO A 311 -26.27 29.82 -11.30
C PRO A 311 -27.01 28.49 -11.39
N SER A 312 -27.93 28.32 -12.35
CA SER A 312 -28.73 27.11 -12.50
C SER A 312 -28.24 26.32 -13.72
N HIS A 313 -27.21 25.51 -13.53
CA HIS A 313 -26.67 24.62 -14.55
C HIS A 313 -26.47 23.18 -14.03
N PHE A 314 -26.46 22.22 -14.95
CA PHE A 314 -26.02 20.85 -14.64
C PHE A 314 -24.51 20.78 -14.40
N GLY A 315 -24.05 19.82 -13.60
CA GLY A 315 -22.63 19.55 -13.40
C GLY A 315 -21.94 19.07 -14.67
N GLY A 316 -22.63 18.26 -15.48
CA GLY A 316 -22.09 17.77 -16.74
C GLY A 316 -23.14 17.15 -17.65
N LEU A 317 -22.70 16.72 -18.85
CA LEU A 317 -23.57 16.24 -19.91
C LEU A 317 -23.00 15.02 -20.64
N ILE A 318 -23.80 13.96 -20.74
CA ILE A 318 -23.48 12.73 -21.48
C ILE A 318 -24.46 12.58 -22.65
N VAL A 319 -23.93 12.30 -23.85
CA VAL A 319 -24.73 12.15 -25.07
C VAL A 319 -24.44 10.83 -25.79
N TYR A 320 -25.43 9.93 -25.82
CA TYR A 320 -25.31 8.57 -26.38
C TYR A 320 -24.96 8.57 -27.89
N ASN A 321 -25.71 9.29 -28.72
CA ASN A 321 -25.64 9.15 -30.19
C ASN A 321 -25.46 10.50 -30.89
N PRO A 322 -24.33 10.78 -31.56
CA PRO A 322 -24.11 12.00 -32.31
C PRO A 322 -24.21 11.72 -33.81
N ALA A 323 -24.78 12.65 -34.55
CA ALA A 323 -24.61 12.64 -36.01
C ALA A 323 -24.70 14.02 -36.67
N ASN A 324 -25.38 15.02 -36.09
CA ASN A 324 -25.29 16.43 -36.52
C ASN A 324 -26.19 17.33 -35.67
N SER A 325 -25.58 18.13 -34.80
CA SER A 325 -25.91 19.55 -34.64
C SER A 325 -24.68 20.22 -34.05
N ALA A 326 -24.08 21.17 -34.76
CA ALA A 326 -22.84 21.84 -34.35
C ALA A 326 -22.86 22.22 -32.85
N GLN A 327 -21.99 21.57 -32.04
CA GLN A 327 -21.73 21.75 -30.60
C GLN A 327 -22.96 21.72 -29.68
N VAL A 328 -23.19 20.60 -28.96
CA VAL A 328 -24.15 20.29 -27.85
C VAL A 328 -24.77 21.50 -27.07
N CYS A 329 -25.46 22.42 -27.75
CA CYS A 329 -25.86 23.74 -27.25
C CYS A 329 -24.73 24.69 -26.82
N GLU A 330 -23.50 24.57 -27.36
CA GLU A 330 -22.33 25.35 -26.89
C GLU A 330 -22.10 25.22 -25.37
N ALA A 331 -22.34 24.02 -24.83
CA ALA A 331 -22.16 23.73 -23.41
C ALA A 331 -20.74 24.11 -22.94
N SER A 332 -20.67 24.88 -21.85
CA SER A 332 -19.41 25.23 -21.18
C SER A 332 -19.16 24.38 -19.93
N ILE A 333 -20.18 23.63 -19.48
CA ILE A 333 -20.02 22.59 -18.45
C ILE A 333 -19.26 21.38 -19.03
N PRO A 334 -18.66 20.52 -18.19
CA PRO A 334 -18.06 19.27 -18.63
C PRO A 334 -19.03 18.38 -19.43
N TRP A 335 -18.58 17.83 -20.54
CA TRP A 335 -19.43 17.01 -21.42
C TRP A 335 -18.66 15.94 -22.19
N ILE A 336 -19.37 14.90 -22.60
CA ILE A 336 -18.88 13.85 -23.50
C ILE A 336 -19.98 13.48 -24.50
N SER A 337 -19.61 13.26 -25.75
CA SER A 337 -20.55 12.84 -26.80
C SER A 337 -20.07 11.57 -27.49
N ALA A 338 -20.88 11.00 -28.38
CA ALA A 338 -20.52 9.74 -29.04
C ALA A 338 -20.37 8.57 -28.07
N SER A 339 -21.04 8.62 -26.91
CA SER A 339 -20.79 7.65 -25.84
C SER A 339 -21.38 6.26 -26.10
N GLY A 340 -22.11 6.09 -27.22
CA GLY A 340 -22.89 4.89 -27.53
C GLY A 340 -23.97 4.61 -26.49
N ASP A 341 -24.57 3.42 -26.57
CA ASP A 341 -25.53 2.99 -25.55
C ASP A 341 -24.73 2.51 -24.34
N ILE A 342 -24.90 3.21 -23.21
CA ILE A 342 -24.26 2.90 -21.91
C ILE A 342 -25.13 1.89 -21.14
N ASP A 343 -26.35 1.61 -21.60
CA ASP A 343 -27.30 0.71 -20.98
C ASP A 343 -27.84 -0.33 -21.99
N ASP A 344 -28.28 -1.48 -21.46
CA ASP A 344 -28.87 -2.58 -22.26
C ASP A 344 -30.32 -2.28 -22.72
N ILE A 345 -30.81 -1.04 -22.52
CA ILE A 345 -32.17 -0.61 -22.87
C ILE A 345 -32.08 0.49 -23.95
N PRO A 346 -31.65 0.15 -25.18
CA PRO A 346 -31.36 1.18 -26.15
C PRO A 346 -32.65 1.78 -26.74
N PRO A 347 -32.68 3.09 -27.06
CA PRO A 347 -33.71 3.70 -27.90
C PRO A 347 -33.64 3.22 -29.36
N GLU A 348 -32.49 2.69 -29.80
CA GLU A 348 -32.26 2.14 -31.14
C GLU A 348 -31.78 0.68 -31.07
N ASN A 349 -32.47 -0.23 -31.76
CA ASN A 349 -32.12 -1.65 -31.77
C ASN A 349 -31.43 -1.98 -33.12
N PRO A 350 -30.19 -2.50 -33.16
CA PRO A 350 -29.35 -3.01 -32.05
C PRO A 350 -28.48 -1.96 -31.33
N PRO A 351 -28.00 -2.25 -30.10
CA PRO A 351 -27.13 -1.36 -29.34
C PRO A 351 -25.88 -0.96 -30.12
N LYS A 352 -25.45 0.30 -30.00
CA LYS A 352 -24.21 0.79 -30.63
C LYS A 352 -23.01 0.51 -29.74
N GLU A 353 -22.19 -0.48 -30.13
CA GLU A 353 -20.91 -0.76 -29.48
C GLU A 353 -19.97 0.46 -29.50
N THR A 354 -19.43 0.79 -28.32
CA THR A 354 -18.56 1.96 -28.07
C THR A 354 -17.08 1.66 -28.31
N GLY A 355 -16.70 0.37 -28.35
CA GLY A 355 -15.34 -0.07 -28.60
C GLY A 355 -14.40 -0.01 -27.39
N CYS A 356 -14.84 0.42 -26.21
CA CYS A 356 -14.01 0.60 -25.02
C CYS A 356 -14.12 -0.52 -23.96
N GLY A 357 -14.37 -1.75 -24.40
CA GLY A 357 -14.47 -2.93 -23.53
C GLY A 357 -15.88 -3.46 -23.40
N ALA A 358 -16.09 -4.39 -22.46
CA ALA A 358 -17.39 -5.02 -22.18
C ALA A 358 -18.32 -4.01 -21.49
N GLY A 359 -18.83 -3.03 -22.26
CA GLY A 359 -19.75 -1.98 -21.83
C GLY A 359 -21.14 -2.53 -21.47
N ASN A 360 -21.21 -3.33 -20.41
CA ASN A 360 -22.44 -3.95 -19.91
C ASN A 360 -22.90 -3.31 -18.57
N PHE A 361 -22.41 -2.12 -18.24
CA PHE A 361 -22.73 -1.46 -16.98
C PHE A 361 -23.80 -0.41 -17.17
N THR A 362 -25.04 -0.76 -16.83
CA THR A 362 -26.20 0.14 -16.94
C THR A 362 -26.11 1.27 -15.91
N ILE A 363 -26.10 2.51 -16.38
CA ILE A 363 -26.33 3.68 -15.53
C ILE A 363 -27.84 3.87 -15.32
N THR A 364 -28.23 4.21 -14.11
CA THR A 364 -29.63 4.51 -13.77
C THR A 364 -29.74 5.92 -13.20
N ASN A 365 -30.94 6.47 -13.10
CA ASN A 365 -31.15 7.72 -12.39
C ASN A 365 -30.60 7.60 -10.95
N GLU A 366 -29.90 8.62 -10.48
CA GLU A 366 -29.16 8.67 -9.20
C GLU A 366 -27.87 7.85 -9.14
N SER A 367 -27.50 7.10 -10.19
CA SER A 367 -26.18 6.46 -10.22
C SER A 367 -25.05 7.50 -10.22
N CYS A 368 -24.03 7.31 -9.39
CA CYS A 368 -22.83 8.13 -9.42
C CYS A 368 -22.00 7.84 -10.69
N VAL A 369 -21.70 8.87 -11.47
CA VAL A 369 -20.86 8.75 -12.67
C VAL A 369 -19.79 9.82 -12.71
N PHE A 370 -18.74 9.53 -13.45
CA PHE A 370 -17.58 10.38 -13.63
C PHE A 370 -17.23 10.54 -15.10
N ILE A 371 -17.35 11.77 -15.61
CA ILE A 371 -16.88 12.14 -16.94
C ILE A 371 -15.38 12.44 -16.82
N LYS A 372 -14.54 11.62 -17.45
CA LYS A 372 -13.09 11.82 -17.52
C LYS A 372 -12.69 12.11 -18.96
N ASN A 373 -12.34 13.36 -19.24
CA ASN A 373 -11.80 13.80 -20.51
C ASN A 373 -10.36 14.27 -20.32
N VAL A 374 -9.42 13.65 -21.04
CA VAL A 374 -8.01 14.01 -21.06
C VAL A 374 -7.61 14.28 -22.51
N ASP A 375 -7.72 15.55 -22.92
CA ASP A 375 -7.47 15.99 -24.30
C ASP A 375 -6.06 15.63 -24.81
N GLY A 376 -5.07 15.57 -23.91
CA GLY A 376 -3.70 15.19 -24.25
C GLY A 376 -3.54 13.73 -24.69
N CYS A 377 -4.47 12.86 -24.31
CA CYS A 377 -4.41 11.41 -24.53
C CYS A 377 -5.55 10.89 -25.42
N ASN A 378 -6.41 11.79 -25.91
CA ASN A 378 -7.69 11.43 -26.55
C ASN A 378 -8.52 10.45 -25.69
N LEU A 379 -8.41 10.54 -24.36
CA LEU A 379 -9.13 9.68 -23.43
C LEU A 379 -10.42 10.38 -23.04
N HIS A 380 -11.55 9.88 -23.53
CA HIS A 380 -12.88 10.42 -23.24
C HIS A 380 -13.78 9.27 -22.77
N ARG A 381 -13.91 9.12 -21.47
CA ARG A 381 -14.61 7.99 -20.84
C ARG A 381 -15.57 8.41 -19.75
N ILE A 382 -16.56 7.57 -19.52
CA ILE A 382 -17.52 7.65 -18.44
C ILE A 382 -17.24 6.46 -17.53
N ILE A 383 -16.96 6.76 -16.29
CA ILE A 383 -16.67 5.78 -15.25
C ILE A 383 -17.87 5.76 -14.28
N LEU A 384 -18.22 4.59 -13.76
CA LEU A 384 -19.09 4.50 -12.59
C LEU A 384 -18.32 4.98 -11.37
N GLY A 385 -18.79 6.07 -10.78
CA GLY A 385 -18.19 6.60 -9.57
C GLY A 385 -18.58 5.79 -8.33
N LEU A 386 -17.97 6.13 -7.20
CA LEU A 386 -18.29 5.57 -5.89
C LEU A 386 -19.05 6.61 -5.07
N ASP A 387 -20.06 6.19 -4.31
CA ASP A 387 -20.67 7.07 -3.32
C ASP A 387 -19.71 7.22 -2.14
N SER A 388 -19.55 8.44 -1.62
CA SER A 388 -18.60 8.69 -0.53
C SER A 388 -18.95 7.94 0.76
N SER A 389 -20.22 7.51 0.92
CA SER A 389 -20.68 6.65 2.02
C SER A 389 -20.24 5.18 1.91
N LEU A 390 -19.86 4.73 0.72
CA LEU A 390 -19.41 3.36 0.45
C LEU A 390 -17.89 3.19 0.61
N ILE A 391 -17.16 4.29 0.82
CA ILE A 391 -15.71 4.27 1.00
C ILE A 391 -15.37 3.47 2.26
N ASN A 392 -14.47 2.50 2.11
CA ASN A 392 -14.00 1.71 3.24
C ASN A 392 -13.02 2.50 4.10
N THR A 393 -13.55 3.23 5.08
CA THR A 393 -12.76 3.99 6.05
C THR A 393 -12.28 3.13 7.24
N SER A 394 -12.25 1.80 7.14
CA SER A 394 -11.80 0.93 8.24
C SER A 394 -10.32 0.55 8.16
N CYS A 395 -9.71 0.70 6.99
CA CYS A 395 -8.32 0.30 6.74
C CYS A 395 -7.28 1.28 7.29
N TYR A 396 -6.17 0.71 7.76
CA TYR A 396 -4.93 1.40 8.07
C TYR A 396 -3.84 0.97 7.11
N GLU A 397 -3.11 1.95 6.61
CA GLU A 397 -1.98 1.78 5.72
C GLU A 397 -0.71 2.34 6.35
N ILE A 398 0.43 2.01 5.76
CA ILE A 398 1.71 2.62 6.12
C ILE A 398 1.68 4.06 5.62
N SER A 399 2.08 5.01 6.47
CA SER A 399 2.27 6.39 6.04
C SER A 399 3.70 6.60 5.53
N ASP A 400 3.79 6.91 4.23
CA ASP A 400 5.00 7.00 3.42
C ASP A 400 4.97 8.22 2.48
N VAL A 401 4.23 9.25 2.90
CA VAL A 401 4.01 10.52 2.20
C VAL A 401 5.33 11.22 1.84
N GLU A 402 6.24 11.34 2.80
CA GLU A 402 7.54 11.98 2.63
C GLU A 402 8.43 11.23 1.64
N GLU A 403 8.35 9.90 1.63
CA GLU A 403 9.18 9.04 0.82
C GLU A 403 8.71 8.97 -0.64
N ASN A 404 7.39 8.95 -0.88
CA ASN A 404 6.83 8.59 -2.19
C ASN A 404 6.02 9.69 -2.87
N TYR A 405 5.31 10.55 -2.13
CA TYR A 405 4.22 11.34 -2.72
C TYR A 405 4.44 12.85 -2.67
N ASN A 406 5.21 13.36 -1.70
CA ASN A 406 5.48 14.80 -1.58
C ASN A 406 6.13 15.43 -2.83
N ILE A 407 6.89 14.65 -3.62
CA ILE A 407 7.58 15.17 -4.81
C ILE A 407 6.62 15.71 -5.89
N TYR A 408 5.38 15.23 -5.89
CA TYR A 408 4.36 15.63 -6.87
C TYR A 408 3.56 16.86 -6.45
N CYS A 409 3.76 17.34 -5.21
CA CYS A 409 2.93 18.37 -4.59
C CYS A 409 3.72 19.62 -4.21
N ALA A 410 3.05 20.78 -4.24
CA ALA A 410 3.66 22.06 -3.86
C ALA A 410 3.83 22.20 -2.34
N ASN A 411 2.90 21.63 -1.56
CA ASN A 411 2.91 21.66 -0.11
C ASN A 411 3.57 20.39 0.43
N HIS A 412 4.43 20.56 1.43
CA HIS A 412 5.11 19.45 2.06
C HIS A 412 4.26 18.91 3.22
N VAL A 413 3.76 17.68 3.10
CA VAL A 413 3.01 17.00 4.15
C VAL A 413 3.93 16.02 4.88
N LEU A 414 3.84 15.95 6.20
CA LEU A 414 4.63 15.00 6.98
C LEU A 414 3.92 13.65 7.06
N ASN A 415 4.69 12.57 7.29
CA ASN A 415 4.13 11.25 7.54
C ASN A 415 3.23 11.25 8.79
N GLY A 416 2.17 10.45 8.72
CA GLY A 416 1.24 10.19 9.79
C GLY A 416 1.91 9.57 11.02
N PRO A 417 1.29 9.71 12.20
CA PRO A 417 1.92 9.39 13.47
C PRO A 417 2.09 7.88 13.65
N SER A 418 3.19 7.47 14.27
CA SER A 418 3.39 6.08 14.72
C SER A 418 2.42 5.73 15.87
N PHE A 419 2.34 4.46 16.25
CA PHE A 419 1.54 4.04 17.41
C PHE A 419 1.89 4.79 18.70
N PHE A 420 3.18 5.05 18.95
CA PHE A 420 3.60 5.80 20.13
C PHE A 420 3.35 7.29 20.00
N ASP A 421 3.49 7.87 18.80
CA ASP A 421 3.07 9.26 18.55
C ASP A 421 1.57 9.43 18.82
N ARG A 422 0.74 8.45 18.44
CA ARG A 422 -0.71 8.46 18.71
C ARG A 422 -1.02 8.39 20.20
N LEU A 423 -0.29 7.58 20.97
CA LEU A 423 -0.38 7.58 22.45
C LEU A 423 0.09 8.89 23.07
N ASP A 424 1.10 9.53 22.47
CA ASP A 424 1.60 10.86 22.82
C ASP A 424 0.69 12.00 22.30
N GLY A 425 -0.44 11.70 21.66
CA GLY A 425 -1.38 12.70 21.14
C GLY A 425 -0.85 13.53 19.97
N ARG A 426 0.24 13.08 19.32
CA ARG A 426 0.86 13.75 18.19
C ARG A 426 0.17 13.35 16.88
N LEU A 427 -0.01 14.36 16.01
CA LEU A 427 -0.62 14.18 14.69
C LEU A 427 0.38 13.87 13.58
N TYR A 428 1.68 13.95 13.84
CA TYR A 428 2.70 13.69 12.83
C TYR A 428 3.79 12.78 13.40
N LEU A 429 4.45 12.04 12.52
CA LEU A 429 5.58 11.18 12.87
C LEU A 429 6.71 12.00 13.51
N SER A 430 7.05 11.71 14.75
CA SER A 430 8.13 12.45 15.42
C SER A 430 9.53 11.94 15.04
N ASP A 431 10.47 12.88 14.97
CA ASP A 431 11.90 12.58 14.82
C ASP A 431 12.42 11.62 15.89
N LYS A 432 11.84 11.66 17.10
CA LYS A 432 12.19 10.78 18.21
C LYS A 432 12.03 9.31 17.81
N TYR A 433 10.81 8.92 17.42
CA TYR A 433 10.51 7.54 17.05
C TYR A 433 11.17 7.14 15.72
N LYS A 434 11.19 8.06 14.73
CA LYS A 434 11.86 7.83 13.44
C LYS A 434 13.35 7.52 13.63
N GLN A 435 14.04 8.25 14.51
CA GLN A 435 15.46 8.00 14.79
C GLN A 435 15.70 6.74 15.61
N GLN A 436 14.86 6.43 16.60
CA GLN A 436 14.99 5.20 17.39
C GLN A 436 14.83 3.95 16.50
N ALA A 437 13.78 3.92 15.67
CA ALA A 437 13.52 2.82 14.74
C ALA A 437 14.63 2.67 13.70
N ASN A 438 15.12 3.78 13.12
CA ASN A 438 16.19 3.74 12.14
C ASN A 438 17.52 3.26 12.74
N ARG A 439 17.90 3.75 13.93
CA ARG A 439 19.14 3.32 14.61
C ARG A 439 19.14 1.84 14.97
N THR A 440 17.97 1.31 15.32
CA THR A 440 17.83 -0.07 15.84
C THR A 440 17.55 -1.08 14.73
N PHE A 441 16.68 -0.73 13.78
CA PHE A 441 16.15 -1.65 12.77
C PHE A 441 16.43 -1.22 11.33
N GLY A 442 17.01 -0.03 11.11
CA GLY A 442 17.21 0.51 9.76
C GLY A 442 15.91 0.83 9.02
N ASN A 443 14.82 1.04 9.76
CA ASN A 443 13.49 1.31 9.22
C ASN A 443 12.96 2.67 9.72
N THR A 444 12.48 3.52 8.82
CA THR A 444 11.82 4.80 9.13
C THR A 444 10.30 4.77 8.88
N LEU A 445 9.80 3.74 8.18
CA LEU A 445 8.39 3.56 7.86
C LEU A 445 7.66 2.90 9.02
N ILE A 446 7.37 3.73 10.03
CA ILE A 446 6.68 3.34 11.27
C ILE A 446 5.38 4.11 11.51
N GLY A 447 5.08 5.10 10.67
CA GLY A 447 3.82 5.84 10.68
C GLY A 447 2.70 4.97 10.12
N ILE A 448 1.50 5.16 10.66
CA ILE A 448 0.26 4.60 10.10
C ILE A 448 -0.70 5.74 9.83
N GLU A 449 -1.60 5.53 8.88
CA GLU A 449 -2.67 6.44 8.53
C GLU A 449 -3.93 5.67 8.17
N SER A 450 -5.06 6.36 8.21
CA SER A 450 -6.35 5.78 7.84
C SER A 450 -7.28 6.86 7.31
N MET A 451 -8.36 6.48 6.64
CA MET A 451 -9.42 7.43 6.27
C MET A 451 -10.42 7.59 7.41
N ILE A 452 -10.93 8.79 7.64
CA ILE A 452 -12.00 9.09 8.56
C ILE A 452 -13.36 9.05 7.84
N SER A 453 -14.41 8.69 8.57
CA SER A 453 -15.79 8.73 8.06
C SER A 453 -16.54 9.88 8.73
N PRO A 454 -16.80 10.98 8.00
CA PRO A 454 -17.68 12.06 8.46
C PRO A 454 -19.04 11.57 8.96
N TYR A 455 -19.65 10.62 8.26
CA TYR A 455 -20.91 9.97 8.66
C TYR A 455 -20.83 9.34 10.05
N THR A 456 -19.72 8.65 10.34
CA THR A 456 -19.50 8.05 11.65
C THR A 456 -19.42 9.15 12.71
N LEU A 457 -18.67 10.22 12.47
CA LEU A 457 -18.56 11.33 13.42
C LEU A 457 -19.92 12.00 13.68
N GLU A 458 -20.69 12.28 12.64
CA GLU A 458 -22.02 12.87 12.76
C GLU A 458 -22.97 11.98 13.56
N SER A 459 -22.93 10.65 13.35
CA SER A 459 -23.74 9.69 14.10
C SER A 459 -23.48 9.73 15.62
N TYR A 460 -22.29 10.16 16.04
CA TYR A 460 -21.91 10.40 17.44
C TYR A 460 -22.12 11.85 17.90
N SER A 461 -22.86 12.65 17.12
CA SER A 461 -23.15 14.07 17.38
C SER A 461 -21.88 14.91 17.54
N LEU A 462 -20.86 14.61 16.74
CA LEU A 462 -19.64 15.40 16.63
C LEU A 462 -19.78 16.40 15.47
N GLN A 463 -19.14 17.56 15.61
CA GLN A 463 -19.08 18.52 14.52
C GLN A 463 -18.13 17.99 13.45
N VAL A 464 -18.63 17.90 12.22
CA VAL A 464 -17.85 17.49 11.05
C VAL A 464 -17.24 18.74 10.40
N ASN A 465 -15.99 18.64 9.97
CA ASN A 465 -15.37 19.62 9.11
C ASN A 465 -15.40 19.12 7.66
N GLU A 466 -16.34 19.66 6.88
CA GLU A 466 -16.62 19.24 5.51
C GLU A 466 -15.49 19.59 4.51
N THR A 467 -14.51 20.39 4.91
CA THR A 467 -13.41 20.84 4.03
C THR A 467 -12.08 20.14 4.31
N ASN A 468 -11.96 19.41 5.41
CA ASN A 468 -10.71 18.75 5.78
C ASN A 468 -10.46 17.52 4.91
N SER A 469 -9.19 17.18 4.70
CA SER A 469 -8.79 15.90 4.11
C SER A 469 -9.35 14.75 4.96
N TRP A 470 -9.86 13.71 4.33
CA TRP A 470 -10.39 12.53 5.02
C TRP A 470 -9.28 11.65 5.60
N ILE A 471 -8.01 12.02 5.48
CA ILE A 471 -6.92 11.29 6.12
C ILE A 471 -6.89 11.62 7.62
N ASP A 472 -6.90 10.61 8.48
CA ASP A 472 -7.18 10.72 9.92
C ASP A 472 -6.37 11.82 10.61
N TYR A 473 -5.04 11.78 10.52
CA TYR A 473 -4.18 12.73 11.18
C TYR A 473 -4.27 14.14 10.61
N LEU A 474 -4.55 14.27 9.31
CA LEU A 474 -4.77 15.54 8.62
C LEU A 474 -6.13 16.15 8.96
N TYR A 475 -7.15 15.29 9.09
CA TYR A 475 -8.49 15.68 9.49
C TYR A 475 -8.46 16.33 10.87
N TRP A 476 -7.73 15.75 11.82
CA TRP A 476 -7.58 16.28 13.18
C TRP A 476 -6.64 17.49 13.26
N SER A 477 -5.79 17.74 12.26
CA SER A 477 -4.93 18.94 12.20
C SER A 477 -5.57 20.11 11.45
N ASP A 478 -6.85 20.00 11.06
CA ASP A 478 -7.55 20.99 10.24
C ASP A 478 -6.88 21.28 8.88
N GLU A 479 -6.25 20.26 8.30
CA GLU A 479 -5.65 20.37 6.97
C GLU A 479 -6.72 20.19 5.88
N ILE A 480 -6.78 21.19 5.00
CA ILE A 480 -7.80 21.28 3.96
C ILE A 480 -7.49 20.29 2.83
N GLY A 481 -8.48 19.51 2.45
CA GLY A 481 -8.44 18.66 1.27
C GLY A 481 -9.19 19.28 0.09
N CYS A 482 -9.13 18.63 -1.06
CA CYS A 482 -9.88 18.97 -2.26
C CYS A 482 -10.82 17.82 -2.60
N GLU A 483 -12.01 18.15 -3.10
CA GLU A 483 -13.00 17.15 -3.50
C GLU A 483 -12.40 16.21 -4.55
N ALA A 484 -12.48 14.92 -4.27
CA ALA A 484 -12.00 13.87 -5.13
C ALA A 484 -12.96 13.68 -6.30
N LEU A 485 -12.41 13.76 -7.50
CA LEU A 485 -13.14 13.55 -8.73
C LEU A 485 -13.43 12.06 -8.89
N GLY A 486 -14.67 11.75 -9.22
CA GLY A 486 -15.12 10.37 -9.43
C GLY A 486 -15.88 9.78 -8.24
N ILE A 487 -15.94 10.51 -7.13
CA ILE A 487 -16.69 10.13 -5.95
C ILE A 487 -17.83 11.12 -5.75
N CYS A 488 -19.06 10.63 -5.64
CA CYS A 488 -20.24 11.48 -5.44
C CYS A 488 -20.46 11.75 -3.95
N ASP A 489 -20.96 12.94 -3.65
CA ASP A 489 -21.33 13.33 -2.31
C ASP A 489 -22.66 12.69 -1.90
N GLU A 490 -22.68 12.07 -0.73
CA GLU A 490 -23.89 11.52 -0.12
C GLU A 490 -24.14 12.27 1.21
N GLU A 491 -25.40 12.62 1.49
CA GLU A 491 -25.80 13.42 2.68
C GLU A 491 -25.02 14.74 2.89
N GLY A 492 -24.38 15.28 1.83
CA GLY A 492 -23.62 16.53 1.88
C GLY A 492 -22.12 16.39 2.19
N TYR A 493 -21.60 15.16 2.30
CA TYR A 493 -20.18 14.93 2.57
C TYR A 493 -19.40 14.56 1.31
N ALA A 494 -18.68 15.54 0.77
CA ALA A 494 -17.69 15.34 -0.29
C ALA A 494 -16.46 14.58 0.25
N PHE A 495 -15.96 13.62 -0.53
CA PHE A 495 -14.71 12.92 -0.21
C PHE A 495 -13.54 13.82 -0.56
N ASN A 496 -12.84 14.33 0.46
CA ASN A 496 -11.73 15.25 0.25
C ASN A 496 -10.40 14.58 0.51
N LEU A 497 -9.44 14.80 -0.38
CA LEU A 497 -8.06 14.36 -0.24
C LEU A 497 -7.11 15.55 -0.44
N ASP A 498 -6.04 15.58 0.32
CA ASP A 498 -4.89 16.44 0.03
C ASP A 498 -4.07 15.88 -1.14
N CYS A 499 -3.22 16.72 -1.73
CA CYS A 499 -2.47 16.39 -2.93
C CYS A 499 -1.61 15.11 -2.79
N PRO A 500 -0.81 14.92 -1.73
CA PRO A 500 -0.02 13.68 -1.62
C PRO A 500 -0.88 12.41 -1.60
N HIS A 501 -2.00 12.43 -0.89
CA HIS A 501 -2.90 11.27 -0.83
C HIS A 501 -3.71 11.09 -2.11
N SER A 502 -3.99 12.16 -2.87
CA SER A 502 -4.56 12.03 -4.22
C SER A 502 -3.62 11.24 -5.13
N HIS A 503 -2.30 11.49 -5.07
CA HIS A 503 -1.28 10.70 -5.79
C HIS A 503 -1.13 9.27 -5.24
N LYS A 504 -1.20 9.10 -3.91
CA LYS A 504 -1.15 7.77 -3.29
C LYS A 504 -2.26 6.84 -3.79
N TYR A 505 -3.49 7.35 -3.83
CA TYR A 505 -4.66 6.60 -4.24
C TYR A 505 -4.93 6.65 -5.74
N GLN A 506 -4.13 7.41 -6.49
CA GLN A 506 -4.33 7.65 -7.93
C GLN A 506 -5.75 8.16 -8.24
N ILE A 507 -6.20 9.15 -7.46
CA ILE A 507 -7.51 9.77 -7.61
C ILE A 507 -7.31 11.25 -7.90
N ASP A 508 -7.84 11.73 -9.02
CA ASP A 508 -7.83 13.16 -9.30
C ASP A 508 -8.67 13.90 -8.25
N THR A 509 -8.25 15.09 -7.86
CA THR A 509 -9.03 16.02 -7.05
C THR A 509 -9.19 17.34 -7.81
N GLU A 510 -10.03 18.24 -7.33
CA GLU A 510 -10.15 19.58 -7.92
C GLU A 510 -8.82 20.37 -7.95
N CYS A 511 -7.85 19.99 -7.12
CA CYS A 511 -6.56 20.67 -7.02
C CYS A 511 -5.35 19.86 -7.46
N ALA A 512 -5.49 18.55 -7.73
CA ALA A 512 -4.39 17.68 -8.15
C ALA A 512 -4.86 16.67 -9.20
N ASN A 513 -4.06 16.50 -10.26
CA ASN A 513 -4.31 15.51 -11.32
C ASN A 513 -3.37 14.32 -11.09
N ALA A 514 -3.88 13.29 -10.43
CA ALA A 514 -3.09 12.18 -9.90
C ALA A 514 -3.29 10.86 -10.68
N SER A 515 -4.38 10.76 -11.43
CA SER A 515 -4.78 9.62 -12.26
C SER A 515 -4.68 9.93 -13.76
N GLY A 516 -4.14 11.11 -14.10
CA GLY A 516 -3.88 11.53 -15.47
C GLY A 516 -2.76 10.72 -16.12
N CYS A 517 -2.67 10.76 -17.44
CA CYS A 517 -1.64 10.04 -18.21
C CYS A 517 -0.20 10.41 -17.82
N CYS A 518 0.00 11.50 -17.08
CA CYS A 518 1.29 11.93 -16.56
C CYS A 518 1.10 12.49 -15.14
N GLY A 519 2.05 12.26 -14.25
CA GLY A 519 2.07 12.62 -12.83
C GLY A 519 1.88 11.47 -11.84
N ASP A 520 1.69 10.22 -12.28
CA ASP A 520 1.45 9.06 -11.38
C ASP A 520 2.73 8.26 -11.06
N GLY A 521 3.83 8.57 -11.74
CA GLY A 521 5.12 7.91 -11.56
C GLY A 521 5.29 6.57 -12.27
N THR A 522 4.32 6.13 -13.07
CA THR A 522 4.31 4.87 -13.81
C THR A 522 4.05 5.08 -15.30
N CYS A 523 5.08 4.92 -16.13
CA CYS A 523 4.95 4.98 -17.59
C CYS A 523 4.14 3.79 -18.16
N ASN A 524 2.85 3.99 -18.41
CA ASN A 524 1.92 2.98 -18.93
C ASN A 524 2.05 2.80 -20.46
N ASN A 525 1.43 1.75 -21.01
CA ASN A 525 1.53 1.43 -22.45
C ASN A 525 0.93 2.50 -23.38
N ASP A 526 0.06 3.35 -22.85
CA ASP A 526 -0.61 4.44 -23.59
C ASP A 526 0.08 5.79 -23.35
N GLU A 527 1.21 5.80 -22.65
CA GLU A 527 2.00 6.99 -22.32
C GLU A 527 3.32 6.96 -23.08
N ASP A 528 3.74 8.12 -23.60
CA ASP A 528 5.07 8.28 -24.15
C ASP A 528 5.79 9.45 -23.49
N CYS A 529 7.11 9.45 -23.62
CA CYS A 529 7.94 10.47 -22.97
C CYS A 529 7.83 11.86 -23.63
N GLY A 530 7.18 11.97 -24.79
CA GLY A 530 6.85 13.24 -25.43
C GLY A 530 5.59 13.90 -24.83
N SER A 531 4.60 13.09 -24.47
CA SER A 531 3.34 13.49 -23.85
C SER A 531 3.43 13.56 -22.33
N CYS A 532 4.24 12.68 -21.72
CA CYS A 532 4.35 12.48 -20.28
C CYS A 532 5.80 12.42 -19.77
N PRO A 533 6.53 13.55 -19.82
CA PRO A 533 7.94 13.61 -19.46
C PRO A 533 8.22 13.46 -17.95
N THR A 534 7.21 13.59 -17.08
CA THR A 534 7.32 13.40 -15.63
C THR A 534 7.38 11.93 -15.23
N ASP A 535 6.72 11.05 -15.99
CA ASP A 535 6.53 9.64 -15.62
C ASP A 535 7.36 8.72 -16.53
N CYS A 536 7.46 9.08 -17.81
CA CYS A 536 8.28 8.40 -18.79
C CYS A 536 9.63 9.12 -18.93
N THR A 537 10.67 8.61 -18.26
CA THR A 537 12.03 9.19 -18.37
C THR A 537 12.55 9.15 -19.81
N CYS A 538 12.73 10.31 -20.41
CA CYS A 538 13.40 10.46 -21.71
C CYS A 538 14.90 10.17 -21.57
N LEU A 539 15.38 9.05 -22.11
CA LEU A 539 16.81 8.87 -22.33
C LEU A 539 17.28 9.84 -23.42
N PRO A 540 18.30 10.69 -23.16
CA PRO A 540 18.80 11.64 -24.16
C PRO A 540 19.25 10.92 -25.44
N GLY A 541 18.61 11.20 -26.56
CA GLY A 541 18.91 10.58 -27.86
C GLY A 541 17.99 9.45 -28.29
N CYS A 542 17.00 9.05 -27.47
CA CYS A 542 15.94 8.13 -27.89
C CYS A 542 14.83 8.86 -28.68
N PRO A 543 14.09 8.14 -29.55
CA PRO A 543 12.88 8.67 -30.15
C PRO A 543 11.81 8.87 -29.06
N ASN A 544 11.16 10.03 -29.09
CA ASN A 544 10.17 10.43 -28.09
C ASN A 544 8.78 10.64 -28.69
N THR A 545 8.69 11.00 -29.97
CA THR A 545 7.43 11.27 -30.66
C THR A 545 7.49 10.66 -32.04
N ILE A 546 6.46 9.89 -32.39
CA ILE A 546 6.28 9.34 -33.73
C ILE A 546 4.90 9.71 -34.26
N ASN A 547 4.81 10.13 -35.52
CA ASN A 547 3.55 10.47 -36.16
C ASN A 547 3.44 9.74 -37.49
N LEU A 548 2.41 8.90 -37.62
CA LEU A 548 2.12 8.09 -38.79
C LEU A 548 0.94 8.67 -39.56
N MET A 549 1.15 9.01 -40.83
CA MET A 549 0.13 9.51 -41.73
C MET A 549 -0.02 8.59 -42.93
N ASP A 550 -1.24 8.48 -43.45
CA ASP A 550 -1.56 7.74 -44.67
C ASP A 550 -2.25 8.63 -45.72
N CYS A 551 -1.90 8.38 -46.98
CA CYS A 551 -2.55 9.00 -48.14
C CYS A 551 -2.61 8.00 -49.29
N LYS A 552 -3.48 8.24 -50.27
CA LYS A 552 -3.67 7.36 -51.42
C LYS A 552 -3.36 8.07 -52.74
N LYS A 553 -3.02 7.28 -53.76
CA LYS A 553 -2.99 7.68 -55.17
C LYS A 553 -3.65 6.60 -56.02
N CYS A 554 -4.86 6.87 -56.49
CA CYS A 554 -5.62 5.93 -57.32
C CYS A 554 -5.43 6.23 -58.82
N GLY A 555 -5.55 5.20 -59.67
CA GLY A 555 -5.55 5.39 -61.12
C GLY A 555 -6.67 6.33 -61.57
N SER A 556 -6.43 7.10 -62.65
CA SER A 556 -7.34 8.14 -63.15
C SER A 556 -8.38 7.64 -64.17
N GLY A 557 -8.75 6.36 -64.12
CA GLY A 557 -9.74 5.76 -65.03
C GLY A 557 -10.98 5.21 -64.31
N PRO A 558 -12.17 5.18 -64.94
CA PRO A 558 -13.39 4.61 -64.35
C PRO A 558 -13.30 3.10 -64.06
N SER A 559 -12.24 2.42 -64.54
CA SER A 559 -11.97 1.00 -64.32
C SER A 559 -10.81 0.71 -63.36
N SER A 560 -10.11 1.70 -62.79
CA SER A 560 -9.07 1.41 -61.80
C SER A 560 -9.70 1.20 -60.42
N SER A 561 -9.82 -0.06 -60.02
CA SER A 561 -10.13 -0.49 -58.66
C SER A 561 -8.93 -0.42 -57.73
N GLU A 562 -7.73 -0.17 -58.26
CA GLU A 562 -6.47 -0.22 -57.53
C GLU A 562 -5.97 1.18 -57.16
N CYS A 563 -5.52 1.31 -55.91
CA CYS A 563 -4.87 2.49 -55.36
C CYS A 563 -3.52 2.11 -54.75
N ASN A 564 -2.59 3.04 -54.81
CA ASN A 564 -1.36 2.96 -54.06
C ASN A 564 -1.55 3.74 -52.76
N VAL A 565 -1.32 3.12 -51.60
CA VAL A 565 -1.39 3.79 -50.30
C VAL A 565 0.04 4.06 -49.84
N THR A 566 0.33 5.31 -49.50
CA THR A 566 1.63 5.73 -48.98
C THR A 566 1.49 6.06 -47.51
N TYR A 567 2.30 5.39 -46.68
CA TYR A 567 2.47 5.69 -45.27
C TYR A 567 3.73 6.52 -45.09
N THR A 568 3.61 7.61 -44.35
CA THR A 568 4.72 8.49 -44.00
C THR A 568 4.80 8.58 -42.48
N LEU A 569 5.95 8.23 -41.94
CA LEU A 569 6.25 8.24 -40.52
C LEU A 569 7.30 9.32 -40.27
N SER A 570 7.02 10.21 -39.33
CA SER A 570 8.00 11.15 -38.80
C SER A 570 8.41 10.76 -37.39
N VAL A 571 9.70 10.89 -37.09
CA VAL A 571 10.33 10.48 -35.82
C VAL A 571 11.11 11.65 -35.25
N MET A 572 10.81 12.01 -34.01
CA MET A 572 11.45 13.11 -33.29
C MET A 572 11.95 12.66 -31.92
N ASN A 573 13.01 13.31 -31.45
CA ASN A 573 13.42 13.33 -30.05
C ASN A 573 13.26 14.73 -29.45
N ALA A 574 13.67 14.91 -28.19
CA ALA A 574 13.63 16.20 -27.50
C ALA A 574 14.34 17.37 -28.22
N THR A 575 15.25 17.09 -29.15
CA THR A 575 16.02 18.11 -29.90
C THR A 575 15.51 18.35 -31.32
N GLY A 576 14.50 17.60 -31.78
CA GLY A 576 13.91 17.70 -33.11
C GLY A 576 13.88 16.36 -33.83
N PHE A 577 13.74 16.39 -35.16
CA PHE A 577 13.73 15.17 -35.97
C PHE A 577 15.04 14.39 -35.84
N MET A 578 14.94 13.07 -35.72
CA MET A 578 16.10 12.19 -35.56
C MET A 578 16.08 11.03 -36.55
N ASN A 579 17.26 10.67 -37.05
CA ASN A 579 17.43 9.42 -37.79
C ASN A 579 17.65 8.26 -36.81
N LEU A 580 16.96 7.17 -37.07
CA LEU A 580 17.10 5.91 -36.34
C LEU A 580 18.29 5.11 -36.85
N THR A 581 18.87 4.28 -35.98
CA THR A 581 19.93 3.33 -36.36
C THR A 581 19.38 2.15 -37.17
N SER A 582 18.09 1.85 -37.03
CA SER A 582 17.37 0.82 -37.79
C SER A 582 16.08 1.38 -38.37
N ASN A 583 15.75 0.98 -39.60
CA ASN A 583 14.54 1.45 -40.25
C ASN A 583 13.28 0.93 -39.53
N PRO A 584 12.26 1.77 -39.34
CA PRO A 584 10.99 1.38 -38.73
C PRO A 584 10.31 0.22 -39.46
N THR A 585 9.59 -0.61 -38.71
CA THR A 585 8.75 -1.66 -39.26
C THR A 585 7.29 -1.20 -39.21
N ILE A 586 6.49 -1.48 -40.23
CA ILE A 586 5.07 -1.17 -40.28
C ILE A 586 4.28 -2.43 -40.60
N HIS A 587 3.28 -2.72 -39.77
CA HIS A 587 2.32 -3.79 -40.00
C HIS A 587 1.06 -3.20 -40.59
N VAL A 588 0.71 -3.60 -41.80
CA VAL A 588 -0.48 -3.11 -42.49
C VAL A 588 -1.49 -4.24 -42.57
N ALA A 589 -2.66 -4.01 -41.99
CA ALA A 589 -3.75 -4.96 -42.01
C ALA A 589 -4.83 -4.51 -43.02
N ASN A 590 -5.19 -5.44 -43.89
CA ASN A 590 -6.38 -5.41 -44.75
C ASN A 590 -7.38 -6.46 -44.23
N GLU A 591 -8.62 -6.48 -44.75
CA GLU A 591 -9.73 -7.34 -44.35
C GLU A 591 -9.39 -8.83 -44.18
N THR A 592 -8.34 -9.33 -44.85
CA THR A 592 -7.96 -10.74 -44.83
C THR A 592 -6.53 -11.05 -44.37
N THR A 593 -5.62 -10.07 -44.34
CA THR A 593 -4.19 -10.31 -44.09
C THR A 593 -3.55 -9.14 -43.35
N THR A 594 -2.52 -9.44 -42.54
CA THR A 594 -1.63 -8.44 -41.93
C THR A 594 -0.22 -8.70 -42.43
N ASP A 595 0.30 -7.76 -43.23
CA ASP A 595 1.64 -7.86 -43.82
C ASP A 595 2.60 -6.89 -43.12
N SER A 596 3.83 -7.36 -42.89
CA SER A 596 4.88 -6.58 -42.25
C SER A 596 5.85 -6.04 -43.29
N HIS A 597 6.17 -4.76 -43.19
CA HIS A 597 7.08 -4.09 -44.12
C HIS A 597 8.10 -3.21 -43.40
N ILE A 598 9.24 -2.97 -44.03
CA ILE A 598 10.27 -2.04 -43.52
C ILE A 598 10.10 -0.71 -44.26
N MET A 599 9.99 0.39 -43.51
CA MET A 599 9.88 1.73 -44.07
C MET A 599 11.26 2.25 -44.53
N ASN A 600 11.31 3.06 -45.58
CA ASN A 600 12.55 3.59 -46.13
C ASN A 600 12.74 5.05 -45.72
N GLU A 601 13.97 5.42 -45.36
CA GLU A 601 14.31 6.82 -45.09
C GLU A 601 14.07 7.68 -46.34
N MET A 602 13.40 8.82 -46.16
CA MET A 602 13.12 9.76 -47.23
C MET A 602 14.36 10.61 -47.53
N SER A 603 14.84 10.54 -48.77
CA SER A 603 16.05 11.25 -49.19
C SER A 603 15.97 12.76 -48.90
N GLY A 604 16.90 13.27 -48.10
CA GLY A 604 17.02 14.69 -47.76
C GLY A 604 16.15 15.16 -46.59
N LEU A 605 15.43 14.27 -45.91
CA LEU A 605 14.60 14.60 -44.74
C LEU A 605 15.03 13.76 -43.54
N THR A 606 15.64 14.41 -42.54
CA THR A 606 16.02 13.76 -41.28
C THR A 606 14.77 13.34 -40.50
N GLY A 607 14.70 12.08 -40.09
CA GLY A 607 13.63 11.51 -39.27
C GLY A 607 12.33 11.23 -40.01
N TRP A 608 12.35 11.20 -41.34
CA TRP A 608 11.20 10.87 -42.17
C TRP A 608 11.39 9.54 -42.87
N TYR A 609 10.40 8.67 -42.74
CA TYR A 609 10.37 7.35 -43.35
C TYR A 609 9.08 7.18 -44.14
N ASN A 610 9.13 6.49 -45.27
CA ASN A 610 7.92 6.17 -46.02
C ASN A 610 7.92 4.75 -46.57
N ILE A 611 6.72 4.28 -46.87
CA ILE A 611 6.51 3.12 -47.72
C ILE A 611 5.26 3.34 -48.56
N THR A 612 5.33 2.94 -49.82
CA THR A 612 4.17 2.90 -50.70
C THR A 612 3.82 1.45 -50.99
N LEU A 613 2.62 1.05 -50.58
CA LEU A 613 2.02 -0.23 -50.95
C LEU A 613 1.20 -0.02 -52.22
N GLY A 614 1.53 -0.79 -53.26
CA GLY A 614 0.82 -0.72 -54.54
C GLY A 614 -0.26 -1.79 -54.68
N VAL A 615 -1.19 -1.57 -55.60
CA VAL A 615 -2.16 -2.59 -56.06
C VAL A 615 -3.17 -3.00 -54.96
N LEU A 616 -3.64 -2.04 -54.15
CA LEU A 616 -4.67 -2.28 -53.14
C LEU A 616 -6.06 -1.93 -53.66
N ASN A 617 -7.07 -2.74 -53.35
CA ASN A 617 -8.44 -2.48 -53.79
C ASN A 617 -9.04 -1.29 -53.02
N LYS A 618 -9.49 -0.26 -53.73
CA LYS A 618 -9.98 0.99 -53.17
C LYS A 618 -11.16 0.87 -52.19
N ASN A 619 -11.87 -0.25 -52.23
CA ASN A 619 -13.04 -0.51 -51.39
C ASN A 619 -12.69 -1.22 -50.08
N ASP A 620 -11.46 -1.71 -49.94
CA ASP A 620 -11.02 -2.45 -48.76
C ASP A 620 -10.79 -1.49 -47.58
N ASN A 621 -11.00 -2.01 -46.36
CA ASN A 621 -10.62 -1.32 -45.13
C ASN A 621 -9.16 -1.61 -44.79
N ILE A 622 -8.41 -0.56 -44.48
CA ILE A 622 -7.00 -0.64 -44.12
C ILE A 622 -6.73 0.08 -42.80
N ASN A 623 -5.81 -0.47 -42.02
CA ASN A 623 -5.13 0.23 -40.93
C ASN A 623 -3.67 -0.21 -40.89
N ALA A 624 -2.82 0.62 -40.32
CA ALA A 624 -1.41 0.31 -40.19
C ALA A 624 -0.89 0.67 -38.80
N THR A 625 0.02 -0.13 -38.26
CA THR A 625 0.73 0.14 -37.01
C THR A 625 2.22 0.17 -37.31
N ALA A 626 2.86 1.31 -37.06
CA ALA A 626 4.31 1.46 -37.14
C ALA A 626 4.96 1.11 -35.79
N TYR A 627 6.14 0.50 -35.87
CA TYR A 627 7.00 0.10 -34.75
C TYR A 627 8.37 0.72 -34.97
N VAL A 628 8.78 1.54 -34.01
CA VAL A 628 10.07 2.24 -34.02
C VAL A 628 10.93 1.67 -32.91
N THR A 629 12.03 1.03 -33.29
CA THR A 629 12.99 0.43 -32.37
C THR A 629 14.34 1.15 -32.48
N GLU A 630 14.87 1.60 -31.34
CA GLU A 630 16.20 2.20 -31.24
C GLU A 630 17.01 1.50 -30.15
N THR A 631 18.32 1.40 -30.34
CA THR A 631 19.21 0.62 -29.48
C THR A 631 19.22 1.21 -28.07
N SER A 632 18.84 0.41 -27.07
CA SER A 632 18.74 0.83 -25.65
C SER A 632 17.57 1.79 -25.36
N CYS A 633 16.59 1.89 -26.26
CA CYS A 633 15.35 2.63 -26.07
C CYS A 633 14.14 1.68 -26.06
N THR A 634 13.02 2.12 -25.50
CA THR A 634 11.74 1.42 -25.60
C THR A 634 11.21 1.48 -27.04
N THR A 635 10.42 0.47 -27.44
CA THR A 635 9.81 0.45 -28.77
C THR A 635 8.59 1.37 -28.77
N LEU A 636 8.55 2.36 -29.65
CA LEU A 636 7.38 3.21 -29.83
C LEU A 636 6.47 2.64 -30.90
N THR A 637 5.16 2.77 -30.71
CA THR A 637 4.17 2.36 -31.70
C THR A 637 3.13 3.45 -31.96
N ASN A 638 2.68 3.57 -33.21
CA ASN A 638 1.61 4.49 -33.59
C ASN A 638 0.80 3.85 -34.73
N SER A 639 -0.53 3.99 -34.69
CA SER A 639 -1.44 3.34 -35.62
C SER A 639 -2.35 4.34 -36.34
N THR A 640 -2.65 4.06 -37.62
CA THR A 640 -3.72 4.77 -38.33
C THR A 640 -5.08 4.17 -37.99
N PRO A 641 -6.15 4.98 -37.94
CA PRO A 641 -7.51 4.47 -37.75
C PRO A 641 -7.93 3.58 -38.94
N ARG A 642 -8.81 2.61 -38.68
CA ARG A 642 -9.35 1.76 -39.74
C ARG A 642 -10.25 2.57 -40.66
N ALA A 643 -9.83 2.71 -41.92
CA ALA A 643 -10.55 3.51 -42.92
C ALA A 643 -10.65 2.76 -44.25
N ARG A 644 -11.68 3.09 -45.05
CA ARG A 644 -11.72 2.62 -46.44
C ARG A 644 -10.66 3.34 -47.26
N ILE A 645 -9.95 2.63 -48.13
CA ILE A 645 -8.88 3.24 -48.93
C ILE A 645 -9.41 4.43 -49.74
N ASN A 646 -10.61 4.37 -50.31
CA ASN A 646 -11.20 5.48 -51.05
C ASN A 646 -11.61 6.70 -50.20
N THR A 647 -11.60 6.63 -48.87
CA THR A 647 -11.85 7.78 -47.98
C THR A 647 -10.56 8.45 -47.49
N LEU A 648 -9.39 7.82 -47.68
CA LEU A 648 -8.10 8.44 -47.35
C LEU A 648 -7.85 9.70 -48.19
N ALA A 649 -7.05 10.63 -47.66
CA ALA A 649 -6.63 11.83 -48.38
C ALA A 649 -5.77 11.48 -49.61
N ASP A 650 -5.81 12.30 -50.65
CA ASP A 650 -4.94 12.12 -51.81
C ASP A 650 -3.50 12.55 -51.48
N CYS A 651 -2.51 11.73 -51.89
CA CYS A 651 -1.11 12.13 -52.03
C CYS A 651 -0.92 12.97 -53.32
#